data_AF-A0A970G804-F1
#
_entry.id   AF-A0A970G804-F1
#
_cell.length_a   1.000
_cell.length_b   1.000
_cell.length_c   1.000
_cell.angle_alpha   90.00
_cell.angle_beta   90.00
_cell.angle_gamma   90.00
#
_symmetry.space_group_name_H-M   'P 1'
#
loop_
_entity.id
_entity.type
_entity.pdbx_description
1 polymer ?
#
loop_
_entity_poly.entity_id
_entity_poly.type
_entity_poly.pdbx_seq_one_letter_code
_entity_poly.pdbx_strand_id
1 'polypeptide(L)'
;MKKLSKRYHLNTLMKTLCVLLLAITLLPLAAQVKAEESKVTNLFGSSLMDQQGYILTMVSAGDTLYIATSVGLYTYAPGDTKAMLKSSLGLGDPNIAMVEEVEGPQISVMFSDGQRLLGLDTNEQALYTITLEGERYSYSDPVKLDLSDFIMGDPPYQGVSSPQWVQVMDGRLYMKKNNWEDLEHDLFSFDLKTGEKKVHDALHLQTAAPYKDGKIIAVQLDPNNRFDMNTGTLIAPPLVIFDPADESITALDAAMPVNDTNFDTFPFYYDAQEDSLYTFTDTDVLRMDGDMKEARLIGYLPMFGSYFARNGGIQPLPDGRLAISAGQNVFLRERTEKGLEGFMVLSMSGGMDDPTIITRALMELDNVVVRRVEGVQYNYIDAEQLASMFLTGSVPADIMAINVNGFDLDKLIQKGYLADLSASGQVKDYLSAFAPNLSKAFVQDGKIYALPTSLILFPVHANSKAFEEIGQPVPTSLDGLTTLTEEWMAGLMEDHPNFNLFSDGGNYKRTLTYQVIEKYIANKLGAGEDLVFDTPAFRGLMERVANIDFGDYATDPDWEDPAGMSALEEFWNRTSILETGMGYEPRYATNRNRGSNDNPQTPITLSIEEGQMAYADADLNLLVVLSSSKNIDTAVRFLGAFTGKIDPVDKAAFNLDARDPIPNPNYDREMADLDKTLKVIESNYAKAEGAEKSNLEESLKYFKEYYEHMRKEGMFLATAQDLENIRQMISHLYVNSGLGNAQRRIFYDNYELMDQYQDGAISLDQFIRQMDDKLRLVRMEYQ
;
A
#
# COMPACT_ATOMS: atom_id res chain seq x y z
N MET A 1 51.39 -42.88 52.99
CA MET A 1 50.36 -42.86 51.91
C MET A 1 49.73 -41.49 51.63
N LYS A 2 49.75 -40.48 52.52
CA LYS A 2 49.20 -39.13 52.23
C LYS A 2 50.04 -38.21 51.31
N LYS A 3 51.30 -38.56 50.98
CA LYS A 3 52.16 -37.78 50.05
C LYS A 3 52.03 -38.20 48.58
N LEU A 4 51.49 -39.38 48.26
CA LEU A 4 51.31 -39.81 46.87
C LEU A 4 50.03 -39.27 46.21
N SER A 5 48.93 -39.08 46.94
CA SER A 5 47.68 -38.59 46.31
C SER A 5 47.72 -37.10 45.95
N LYS A 6 48.47 -36.27 46.70
CA LYS A 6 48.68 -34.85 46.37
C LYS A 6 49.49 -34.66 45.08
N ARG A 7 50.49 -35.51 44.82
CA ARG A 7 51.27 -35.49 43.56
C ARG A 7 50.44 -35.95 42.36
N TYR A 8 49.52 -36.90 42.57
CA TYR A 8 48.60 -37.33 41.52
C TYR A 8 47.63 -36.20 41.14
N HIS A 9 46.98 -35.55 42.12
CA HIS A 9 46.08 -34.43 41.83
C HIS A 9 46.78 -33.22 41.20
N LEU A 10 48.01 -32.88 41.61
CA LEU A 10 48.75 -31.78 41.00
C LEU A 10 49.14 -32.09 39.55
N ASN A 11 49.54 -33.34 39.25
CA ASN A 11 49.85 -33.77 37.89
C ASN A 11 48.60 -33.85 37.00
N THR A 12 47.44 -34.24 37.53
CA THR A 12 46.19 -34.21 36.76
C THR A 12 45.79 -32.77 36.48
N LEU A 13 45.83 -31.87 37.49
CA LEU A 13 45.49 -30.46 37.30
C LEU A 13 46.42 -29.77 36.30
N MET A 14 47.73 -30.07 36.35
CA MET A 14 48.72 -29.50 35.44
C MET A 14 48.60 -30.07 34.03
N LYS A 15 48.21 -31.34 33.88
CA LYS A 15 47.86 -31.93 32.56
C LYS A 15 46.57 -31.34 32.00
N THR A 16 45.54 -31.12 32.83
CA THR A 16 44.30 -30.46 32.40
C THR A 16 44.56 -29.00 32.02
N LEU A 17 45.44 -28.28 32.75
CA LEU A 17 45.85 -26.93 32.39
C LEU A 17 46.67 -26.90 31.10
N CYS A 18 47.59 -27.85 30.89
CA CYS A 18 48.36 -27.95 29.64
C CYS A 18 47.47 -28.33 28.46
N VAL A 19 46.45 -29.18 28.64
CA VAL A 19 45.47 -29.52 27.59
C VAL A 19 44.53 -28.36 27.30
N LEU A 20 44.12 -27.58 28.31
CA LEU A 20 43.38 -26.33 28.11
C LEU A 20 44.23 -25.25 27.42
N LEU A 21 45.49 -25.10 27.79
CA LEU A 21 46.42 -24.18 27.13
C LEU A 21 46.74 -24.62 25.70
N LEU A 22 46.90 -25.93 25.44
CA LEU A 22 47.05 -26.47 24.09
C LEU A 22 45.78 -26.34 23.25
N ALA A 23 44.59 -26.49 23.84
CA ALA A 23 43.30 -26.26 23.19
C ALA A 23 43.04 -24.78 22.89
N ILE A 24 43.55 -23.86 23.72
CA ILE A 24 43.51 -22.41 23.46
C ILE A 24 44.50 -22.01 22.35
N THR A 25 45.64 -22.72 22.22
CA THR A 25 46.60 -22.50 21.11
C THR A 25 46.27 -23.26 19.81
N LEU A 26 45.27 -24.17 19.86
CA LEU A 26 44.77 -24.94 18.71
C LEU A 26 43.33 -24.55 18.32
N LEU A 27 42.75 -23.54 18.96
CA LEU A 27 41.77 -22.70 18.27
C LEU A 27 42.45 -22.31 16.95
N PRO A 28 41.81 -22.52 15.78
CA PRO A 28 42.40 -22.02 14.57
C PRO A 28 42.76 -20.56 14.83
N LEU A 29 43.95 -20.14 14.41
CA LEU A 29 44.07 -18.81 13.83
C LEU A 29 43.07 -18.80 12.66
N ALA A 30 41.78 -18.72 13.00
CA ALA A 30 40.79 -18.08 12.20
C ALA A 30 41.47 -16.76 11.94
N ALA A 31 41.82 -16.56 10.66
CA ALA A 31 42.12 -15.25 10.19
C ALA A 31 41.17 -14.31 10.94
N GLN A 32 41.74 -13.37 11.70
CA GLN A 32 41.06 -12.11 11.86
C GLN A 32 40.98 -11.56 10.44
N VAL A 33 40.03 -12.10 9.67
CA VAL A 33 39.21 -11.31 8.80
C VAL A 33 38.75 -10.25 9.78
N LYS A 34 39.41 -9.09 9.76
CA LYS A 34 38.71 -7.86 10.09
C LYS A 34 37.39 -8.05 9.35
N ALA A 35 36.31 -8.32 10.08
CA ALA A 35 35.01 -8.08 9.51
C ALA A 35 35.15 -6.64 9.01
N GLU A 36 35.27 -6.46 7.69
CA GLU A 36 35.03 -5.17 7.09
C GLU A 36 33.71 -4.76 7.71
N GLU A 37 33.72 -3.70 8.51
CA GLU A 37 32.46 -3.11 8.95
C GLU A 37 31.64 -2.94 7.68
N SER A 38 30.54 -3.67 7.59
CA SER A 38 29.68 -3.65 6.42
C SER A 38 29.34 -2.19 6.16
N LYS A 39 29.72 -1.69 4.98
CA LYS A 39 29.44 -0.29 4.61
C LYS A 39 27.95 -0.02 4.84
N VAL A 40 27.63 1.12 5.44
CA VAL A 40 26.24 1.56 5.63
C VAL A 40 25.60 1.77 4.26
N THR A 41 24.52 1.09 3.94
CA THR A 41 23.87 1.17 2.63
C THR A 41 22.49 1.81 2.67
N ASN A 42 21.84 1.92 3.83
CA ASN A 42 20.64 2.73 4.01
C ASN A 42 20.62 3.37 5.41
N LEU A 43 19.94 4.49 5.56
CA LEU A 43 20.04 5.33 6.76
C LEU A 43 18.94 5.10 7.80
N PHE A 44 17.76 4.62 7.38
CA PHE A 44 16.59 4.45 8.26
C PHE A 44 16.10 3.00 8.41
N GLY A 45 16.57 2.04 7.60
CA GLY A 45 15.93 0.73 7.54
C GLY A 45 14.41 0.87 7.30
N SER A 46 13.59 0.18 8.10
CA SER A 46 12.13 0.37 8.10
C SER A 46 11.63 1.43 9.09
N SER A 47 12.50 2.05 9.90
CA SER A 47 12.06 2.78 11.09
C SER A 47 11.19 4.00 10.79
N LEU A 48 11.48 4.72 9.71
CA LEU A 48 10.71 5.90 9.32
C LEU A 48 9.32 5.46 8.82
N MET A 49 9.25 4.39 8.04
CA MET A 49 8.00 3.82 7.57
C MET A 49 7.14 3.25 8.70
N ASP A 50 7.75 2.60 9.69
CA ASP A 50 7.05 2.10 10.88
C ASP A 50 6.45 3.24 11.73
N GLN A 51 7.03 4.44 11.65
CA GLN A 51 6.50 5.68 12.25
C GLN A 51 5.52 6.42 11.32
N GLN A 52 5.21 5.89 10.14
CA GLN A 52 4.49 6.59 9.07
C GLN A 52 5.12 7.94 8.69
N GLY A 53 6.42 8.08 8.97
CA GLY A 53 7.19 9.24 8.60
C GLY A 53 7.61 9.19 7.13
N TYR A 54 7.99 10.33 6.59
CA TYR A 54 8.49 10.46 5.23
C TYR A 54 9.48 11.63 5.13
N ILE A 55 10.33 11.62 4.10
CA ILE A 55 11.37 12.61 3.87
C ILE A 55 10.74 13.83 3.18
N LEU A 56 10.91 15.00 3.80
CA LEU A 56 10.46 16.29 3.27
C LEU A 56 11.51 16.89 2.35
N THR A 57 12.77 16.86 2.76
CA THR A 57 13.88 17.43 2.01
C THR A 57 15.22 16.85 2.49
N MET A 58 16.18 16.75 1.59
CA MET A 58 17.52 16.24 1.85
C MET A 58 18.56 17.13 1.16
N VAL A 59 19.60 17.55 1.87
CA VAL A 59 20.65 18.39 1.28
C VAL A 59 22.01 18.16 1.92
N SER A 60 23.08 18.16 1.12
CA SER A 60 24.45 18.21 1.63
C SER A 60 24.89 19.67 1.86
N ALA A 61 25.44 19.95 3.04
CA ALA A 61 26.15 21.21 3.34
C ALA A 61 27.52 20.88 3.93
N GLY A 62 28.59 21.24 3.22
CA GLY A 62 29.93 20.72 3.51
C GLY A 62 29.96 19.18 3.44
N ASP A 63 30.52 18.54 4.46
CA ASP A 63 30.62 17.07 4.53
C ASP A 63 29.40 16.41 5.23
N THR A 64 28.36 17.18 5.58
CA THR A 64 27.19 16.68 6.32
C THR A 64 25.96 16.67 5.44
N LEU A 65 25.27 15.52 5.40
CA LEU A 65 23.95 15.38 4.82
C LEU A 65 22.91 15.73 5.89
N TYR A 66 22.00 16.65 5.58
CA TYR A 66 20.86 17.02 6.41
C TYR A 66 19.59 16.44 5.81
N ILE A 67 18.77 15.79 6.64
CA ILE A 67 17.57 15.08 6.21
C ILE A 67 16.42 15.52 7.11
N ALA A 68 15.51 16.33 6.58
CA ALA A 68 14.28 16.64 7.28
C ALA A 68 13.20 15.64 6.89
N THR A 69 12.50 15.15 7.91
CA THR A 69 11.38 14.23 7.79
C THR A 69 10.17 14.83 8.50
N SER A 70 8.99 14.26 8.26
CA SER A 70 7.77 14.64 8.98
C SER A 70 7.83 14.39 10.49
N VAL A 71 8.79 13.60 10.98
CA VAL A 71 8.94 13.23 12.40
C VAL A 71 10.20 13.80 13.06
N GLY A 72 11.04 14.53 12.33
CA GLY A 72 12.26 15.12 12.89
C GLY A 72 13.34 15.46 11.87
N LEU A 73 14.38 16.12 12.35
CA LEU A 73 15.57 16.49 11.60
C LEU A 73 16.75 15.56 11.95
N TYR A 74 17.38 15.01 10.92
CA TYR A 74 18.49 14.08 11.03
C TYR A 74 19.72 14.58 10.29
N THR A 75 20.89 14.10 10.68
CA THR A 75 22.14 14.29 9.94
C THR A 75 22.83 12.97 9.66
N TYR A 76 23.66 12.94 8.62
CA TYR A 76 24.61 11.87 8.36
C TYR A 76 25.95 12.49 7.93
N ALA A 77 27.00 12.20 8.69
CA ALA A 77 28.36 12.69 8.47
C ALA A 77 29.38 11.54 8.43
N PRO A 78 30.61 11.77 7.93
CA PRO A 78 31.65 10.75 7.90
C PRO A 78 31.88 10.10 9.28
N GLY A 79 31.77 8.77 9.34
CA GLY A 79 31.90 7.99 10.57
C GLY A 79 30.56 7.60 11.21
N ASP A 80 29.44 8.19 10.81
CA ASP A 80 28.12 7.77 11.25
C ASP A 80 27.74 6.41 10.64
N THR A 81 27.06 5.58 11.44
CA THR A 81 26.59 4.26 11.01
C THR A 81 25.11 4.25 10.60
N LYS A 82 24.39 5.37 10.78
CA LYS A 82 22.96 5.57 10.49
C LYS A 82 22.62 7.07 10.50
N ALA A 83 21.41 7.44 10.10
CA ALA A 83 20.91 8.80 10.33
C ALA A 83 20.85 9.12 11.84
N MET A 84 21.41 10.26 12.23
CA MET A 84 21.49 10.71 13.62
C MET A 84 20.42 11.77 13.87
N LEU A 85 19.43 11.47 14.72
CA LEU A 85 18.41 12.43 15.13
C LEU A 85 19.07 13.63 15.82
N LYS A 86 18.75 14.84 15.35
CA LYS A 86 19.19 16.10 15.95
C LYS A 86 18.05 16.84 16.62
N SER A 87 16.85 16.75 16.09
CA SER A 87 15.67 17.34 16.71
C SER A 87 14.44 16.50 16.42
N SER A 88 13.61 16.27 17.44
CA SER A 88 12.31 15.61 17.32
C SER A 88 11.21 16.52 16.79
N LEU A 89 11.49 17.83 16.66
CA LEU A 89 10.60 18.75 15.96
C LEU A 89 10.85 18.59 14.47
N GLY A 90 9.86 18.08 13.74
CA GLY A 90 9.85 18.10 12.29
C GLY A 90 9.92 19.54 11.79
N LEU A 91 10.57 19.75 10.65
CA LEU A 91 10.39 20.99 9.89
C LEU A 91 8.91 21.10 9.51
N GLY A 92 8.37 22.32 9.47
CA GLY A 92 6.94 22.55 9.26
C GLY A 92 6.50 21.90 7.96
N ASP A 93 5.65 20.87 8.05
CA ASP A 93 4.99 20.34 6.87
C ASP A 93 4.02 21.42 6.38
N PRO A 94 4.19 21.96 5.15
CA PRO A 94 3.30 22.98 4.60
C PRO A 94 1.83 22.51 4.54
N ASN A 95 1.56 21.21 4.61
CA ASN A 95 0.22 20.64 4.69
C ASN A 95 -0.32 20.50 6.13
N ILE A 96 0.53 20.62 7.16
CA ILE A 96 0.17 20.50 8.59
C ILE A 96 0.35 21.86 9.31
N ALA A 97 0.60 22.93 8.56
CA ALA A 97 0.88 24.26 9.08
C ALA A 97 -0.38 24.94 9.66
N MET A 98 -0.88 24.51 10.81
CA MET A 98 -2.01 25.19 11.45
C MET A 98 -2.03 25.24 12.99
N VAL A 99 -1.13 24.58 13.76
CA VAL A 99 -1.46 24.36 15.21
C VAL A 99 -0.46 24.69 16.30
N GLU A 100 0.74 25.17 16.02
CA GLU A 100 1.54 25.72 17.11
C GLU A 100 1.97 27.14 16.74
N GLU A 101 1.75 28.08 17.65
CA GLU A 101 2.62 29.26 17.76
C GLU A 101 4.02 28.74 18.06
N VAL A 102 4.69 28.24 17.02
CA VAL A 102 6.11 27.89 17.09
C VAL A 102 6.83 29.22 17.12
N GLU A 103 7.53 29.52 18.22
CA GLU A 103 8.39 30.69 18.26
C GLU A 103 9.51 30.55 17.23
N GLY A 104 9.44 31.36 16.17
CA GLY A 104 10.48 31.47 15.14
C GLY A 104 10.08 30.90 13.77
N PRO A 105 11.01 30.97 12.79
CA PRO A 105 10.78 30.52 11.41
C PRO A 105 10.33 29.06 11.29
N GLN A 106 9.39 28.80 10.38
CA GLN A 106 8.89 27.49 9.99
C GLN A 106 9.45 27.09 8.62
N ILE A 107 10.62 26.47 8.62
CA ILE A 107 11.27 26.06 7.36
C ILE A 107 10.48 24.91 6.73
N SER A 108 10.04 25.08 5.48
CA SER A 108 9.34 24.06 4.68
C SER A 108 10.25 23.39 3.64
N VAL A 109 11.33 24.04 3.24
CA VAL A 109 12.33 23.50 2.30
C VAL A 109 13.74 23.85 2.76
N MET A 110 14.66 22.87 2.76
CA MET A 110 16.08 23.07 3.01
C MET A 110 16.88 22.96 1.71
N PHE A 111 17.92 23.77 1.59
CA PHE A 111 18.86 23.73 0.48
C PHE A 111 20.23 24.28 0.93
N SER A 112 21.22 24.29 0.03
CA SER A 112 22.57 24.73 0.35
C SER A 112 23.22 25.44 -0.83
N ASP A 113 24.13 26.37 -0.53
CA ASP A 113 25.08 26.95 -1.49
C ASP A 113 26.43 26.20 -1.53
N GLY A 114 26.45 24.98 -0.98
CA GLY A 114 27.60 24.08 -0.89
C GLY A 114 28.27 24.05 0.49
N GLN A 115 28.15 25.11 1.30
CA GLN A 115 28.71 25.16 2.66
C GLN A 115 27.69 25.57 3.70
N ARG A 116 26.83 26.55 3.40
CA ARG A 116 25.80 27.01 4.33
C ARG A 116 24.55 26.18 4.16
N LEU A 117 23.91 25.83 5.28
CA LEU A 117 22.56 25.30 5.27
C LEU A 117 21.57 26.47 5.26
N LEU A 118 20.65 26.44 4.30
CA LEU A 118 19.65 27.48 4.08
C LEU A 118 18.25 26.87 4.18
N GLY A 119 17.30 27.67 4.66
CA GLY A 119 15.90 27.27 4.79
C GLY A 119 14.96 28.31 4.19
N LEU A 120 13.95 27.84 3.47
CA LEU A 120 12.82 28.64 3.03
C LEU A 120 11.65 28.47 4.02
N ASP A 121 11.17 29.59 4.56
CA ASP A 121 9.87 29.69 5.22
C ASP A 121 8.87 30.25 4.21
N THR A 122 7.96 29.41 3.73
CA THR A 122 6.93 29.80 2.76
C THR A 122 5.85 30.70 3.35
N ASN A 123 5.58 30.57 4.65
CA ASN A 123 4.55 31.37 5.33
C ASN A 123 5.05 32.80 5.54
N GLU A 124 6.28 32.95 6.03
CA GLU A 124 6.93 34.25 6.18
C GLU A 124 7.51 34.80 4.87
N GLN A 125 7.51 34.01 3.80
CA GLN A 125 8.14 34.31 2.52
C GLN A 125 9.58 34.81 2.72
N ALA A 126 10.39 34.02 3.44
CA ALA A 126 11.72 34.43 3.85
C ALA A 126 12.73 33.28 3.79
N LEU A 127 13.96 33.60 3.42
CA LEU A 127 15.10 32.70 3.55
C LEU A 127 15.85 32.97 4.85
N TYR A 128 16.35 31.90 5.46
CA TYR A 128 17.17 31.95 6.66
C TYR A 128 18.44 31.12 6.46
N THR A 129 19.53 31.57 7.07
CA THR A 129 20.68 30.71 7.34
C THR A 129 20.38 29.87 8.56
N ILE A 130 20.54 28.55 8.45
CA ILE A 130 20.31 27.59 9.53
C ILE A 130 21.65 27.18 10.12
N THR A 131 21.80 27.33 11.43
CA THR A 131 22.94 26.78 12.19
C THR A 131 22.42 25.75 13.19
N LEU A 132 23.12 24.61 13.32
CA LEU A 132 22.84 23.59 14.32
C LEU A 132 23.93 23.56 15.40
N GLU A 133 23.53 23.73 16.66
CA GLU A 133 24.38 23.50 17.84
C GLU A 133 23.73 22.47 18.76
N GLY A 134 24.24 21.24 18.73
CA GLY A 134 23.63 20.12 19.45
C GLY A 134 22.25 19.79 18.89
N GLU A 135 21.22 19.93 19.73
CA GLU A 135 19.80 19.71 19.37
C GLU A 135 19.05 21.00 19.02
N ARG A 136 19.75 22.16 19.04
CA ARG A 136 19.13 23.47 18.79
C ARG A 136 19.48 23.99 17.42
N TYR A 137 18.46 24.43 16.70
CA TYR A 137 18.61 25.24 15.50
C TYR A 137 18.55 26.72 15.86
N SER A 138 19.33 27.52 15.14
CA SER A 138 19.21 28.97 15.14
C SER A 138 19.10 29.46 13.70
N TYR A 139 18.30 30.51 13.53
CA TYR A 139 18.03 31.14 12.26
C TYR A 139 18.63 32.54 12.26
N SER A 140 19.40 32.86 11.22
CA SER A 140 19.99 34.18 11.02
C SER A 140 19.78 34.69 9.61
N ASP A 141 20.12 35.96 9.41
CA ASP A 141 20.21 36.60 8.10
C ASP A 141 18.93 36.47 7.25
N PRO A 142 17.77 36.93 7.76
CA PRO A 142 16.51 36.83 7.04
C PRO A 142 16.56 37.62 5.74
N VAL A 143 16.21 36.98 4.63
CA VAL A 143 16.05 37.62 3.31
C VAL A 143 14.61 37.43 2.85
N LYS A 144 13.84 38.52 2.72
CA LYS A 144 12.44 38.46 2.28
C LYS A 144 12.37 38.16 0.78
N LEU A 145 11.43 37.30 0.40
CA LEU A 145 11.11 36.92 -0.97
C LEU A 145 9.69 37.37 -1.31
N ASP A 146 9.47 37.73 -2.58
CA ASP A 146 8.12 37.92 -3.13
C ASP A 146 7.61 36.59 -3.71
N LEU A 147 6.87 35.84 -2.90
CA LEU A 147 6.25 34.56 -3.28
C LEU A 147 4.77 34.69 -3.66
N SER A 148 4.35 35.88 -4.10
CA SER A 148 2.97 36.13 -4.54
C SER A 148 2.48 35.12 -5.59
N ASP A 149 3.33 34.70 -6.53
CA ASP A 149 2.99 33.71 -7.55
C ASP A 149 2.77 32.29 -6.99
N PHE A 150 3.26 32.00 -5.78
CA PHE A 150 3.08 30.69 -5.14
C PHE A 150 1.83 30.64 -4.26
N ILE A 151 1.10 31.74 -4.09
CA ILE A 151 -0.17 31.76 -3.36
C ILE A 151 -1.21 30.97 -4.15
N MET A 152 -1.87 30.03 -3.47
CA MET A 152 -2.96 29.20 -4.00
C MET A 152 -4.17 29.26 -3.06
N GLY A 153 -5.34 28.94 -3.61
CA GLY A 153 -6.62 28.94 -2.89
C GLY A 153 -7.38 30.27 -2.99
N ASP A 154 -8.68 30.20 -2.69
CA ASP A 154 -9.56 31.35 -2.64
C ASP A 154 -9.68 31.89 -1.21
N PRO A 155 -9.82 33.21 -1.01
CA PRO A 155 -10.11 33.76 0.31
C PRO A 155 -11.35 33.09 0.94
N PRO A 156 -11.32 32.71 2.22
CA PRO A 156 -10.25 32.97 3.20
C PRO A 156 -9.14 31.89 3.27
N TYR A 157 -9.21 30.82 2.49
CA TYR A 157 -8.32 29.66 2.52
C TYR A 157 -7.16 29.78 1.53
N GLN A 158 -6.32 30.80 1.71
CA GLN A 158 -5.11 31.00 0.90
C GLN A 158 -3.87 30.44 1.60
N GLY A 159 -2.99 29.80 0.83
CA GLY A 159 -1.71 29.27 1.32
C GLY A 159 -0.59 29.43 0.29
N VAL A 160 0.66 29.49 0.74
CA VAL A 160 1.82 29.53 -0.16
C VAL A 160 2.24 28.09 -0.48
N SER A 161 2.04 27.69 -1.74
CA SER A 161 2.46 26.39 -2.23
C SER A 161 3.98 26.22 -2.13
N SER A 162 4.42 25.01 -1.78
CA SER A 162 5.85 24.68 -1.81
C SER A 162 6.36 24.57 -3.25
N PRO A 163 7.62 24.98 -3.50
CA PRO A 163 8.24 24.78 -4.80
C PRO A 163 8.37 23.28 -5.10
N GLN A 164 8.13 22.91 -6.36
CA GLN A 164 8.30 21.55 -6.87
C GLN A 164 9.76 21.11 -6.75
N TRP A 165 10.69 21.99 -7.14
CA TRP A 165 12.11 21.84 -6.89
C TRP A 165 12.78 23.19 -6.64
N VAL A 166 13.93 23.15 -5.95
CA VAL A 166 14.81 24.31 -5.74
C VAL A 166 16.25 23.98 -6.14
N GLN A 167 16.96 24.96 -6.71
CA GLN A 167 18.39 24.84 -7.04
C GLN A 167 19.13 26.15 -6.76
N VAL A 168 20.36 26.06 -6.27
CA VAL A 168 21.23 27.24 -6.06
C VAL A 168 22.33 27.26 -7.12
N MET A 169 22.46 28.39 -7.81
CA MET A 169 23.51 28.61 -8.80
C MET A 169 23.86 30.10 -8.86
N ASP A 170 25.15 30.43 -8.92
CA ASP A 170 25.67 31.80 -9.06
C ASP A 170 25.07 32.83 -8.09
N GLY A 171 24.82 32.41 -6.84
CA GLY A 171 24.28 33.27 -5.80
C GLY A 171 22.77 33.53 -5.88
N ARG A 172 22.05 32.82 -6.78
CA ARG A 172 20.60 32.86 -6.89
C ARG A 172 19.96 31.52 -6.53
N LEU A 173 18.77 31.59 -5.94
CA LEU A 173 17.88 30.46 -5.70
C LEU A 173 16.87 30.38 -6.84
N TYR A 174 16.90 29.31 -7.62
CA TYR A 174 15.90 28.97 -8.62
C TYR A 174 14.80 28.13 -7.98
N MET A 175 13.55 28.45 -8.26
CA MET A 175 12.35 27.81 -7.71
C MET A 175 11.33 27.58 -8.81
N LYS A 176 10.79 26.36 -8.86
CA LYS A 176 9.77 25.98 -9.83
C LYS A 176 8.42 25.74 -9.16
N LYS A 177 7.36 26.30 -9.70
CA LYS A 177 5.97 26.10 -9.26
C LYS A 177 5.34 24.94 -10.04
N ASN A 178 4.48 24.15 -9.39
CA ASN A 178 3.64 23.19 -10.11
C ASN A 178 2.75 23.93 -11.12
N ASN A 179 2.65 23.41 -12.34
CA ASN A 179 1.95 24.08 -13.43
C ASN A 179 0.93 23.16 -14.11
N TRP A 180 -0.08 22.73 -13.37
CA TRP A 180 -1.23 21.97 -13.91
C TRP A 180 -2.32 22.88 -14.47
N GLU A 181 -2.25 24.18 -14.15
CA GLU A 181 -3.26 25.20 -14.47
C GLU A 181 -2.87 26.05 -15.70
N ASP A 182 -1.90 25.59 -16.49
CA ASP A 182 -1.39 26.27 -17.69
C ASP A 182 -0.99 27.75 -17.43
N LEU A 183 -0.30 27.98 -16.32
CA LEU A 183 0.26 29.27 -15.92
C LEU A 183 1.25 29.79 -16.97
N GLU A 184 1.25 31.11 -17.19
CA GLU A 184 2.16 31.81 -18.12
C GLU A 184 3.64 31.69 -17.71
N HIS A 185 3.91 31.60 -16.40
CA HIS A 185 5.24 31.45 -15.82
C HIS A 185 5.22 30.42 -14.69
N ASP A 186 6.20 29.53 -14.66
CA ASP A 186 6.36 28.54 -13.58
C ASP A 186 7.79 28.46 -13.01
N LEU A 187 8.73 29.25 -13.52
CA LEU A 187 10.12 29.32 -13.06
C LEU A 187 10.50 30.72 -12.60
N PHE A 188 11.08 30.78 -11.40
CA PHE A 188 11.48 32.03 -10.74
C PHE A 188 12.89 31.88 -10.18
N SER A 189 13.63 32.99 -10.09
CA SER A 189 14.88 33.02 -9.32
C SER A 189 14.99 34.24 -8.41
N PHE A 190 15.66 34.07 -7.28
CA PHE A 190 15.82 35.10 -6.24
C PHE A 190 17.29 35.28 -5.89
N ASP A 191 17.77 36.52 -5.80
CA ASP A 191 19.11 36.79 -5.28
C ASP A 191 19.18 36.40 -3.79
N LEU A 192 20.17 35.58 -3.41
CA LEU A 192 20.27 35.05 -2.04
C LEU A 192 20.62 36.11 -0.98
N LYS A 193 21.00 37.33 -1.37
CA LYS A 193 21.36 38.42 -0.44
C LYS A 193 20.28 39.48 -0.38
N THR A 194 19.68 39.83 -1.52
CA THR A 194 18.73 40.95 -1.62
C THR A 194 17.27 40.49 -1.70
N GLY A 195 17.02 39.23 -2.07
CA GLY A 195 15.68 38.73 -2.36
C GLY A 195 15.13 39.17 -3.71
N GLU A 196 15.95 39.82 -4.56
CA GLU A 196 15.52 40.33 -5.87
C GLU A 196 15.05 39.20 -6.78
N LYS A 197 13.76 39.22 -7.09
CA LYS A 197 13.06 38.27 -7.94
C LYS A 197 13.29 38.52 -9.42
N LYS A 198 13.47 37.44 -10.18
CA LYS A 198 13.43 37.39 -11.63
C LYS A 198 12.44 36.29 -12.03
N VAL A 199 11.53 36.62 -12.94
CA VAL A 199 10.63 35.67 -13.60
C VAL A 199 11.33 35.19 -14.87
N HIS A 200 11.24 33.90 -15.17
CA HIS A 200 11.84 33.29 -16.35
C HIS A 200 10.77 32.87 -17.36
N ASP A 201 11.13 32.92 -18.64
CA ASP A 201 10.23 32.53 -19.75
C ASP A 201 10.24 31.01 -19.97
N ALA A 202 11.22 30.29 -19.41
CA ALA A 202 11.28 28.84 -19.46
C ALA A 202 10.13 28.22 -18.67
N LEU A 203 9.42 27.29 -19.31
CA LEU A 203 8.28 26.57 -18.74
C LEU A 203 8.51 25.07 -18.67
N HIS A 204 7.80 24.43 -17.74
CA HIS A 204 7.66 22.98 -17.65
C HIS A 204 8.97 22.23 -17.43
N LEU A 205 9.95 22.89 -16.78
CA LEU A 205 11.16 22.23 -16.31
C LEU A 205 10.81 21.38 -15.07
N GLN A 206 10.56 20.07 -15.25
CA GLN A 206 10.00 19.21 -14.20
C GLN A 206 11.03 18.80 -13.14
N THR A 207 12.29 18.69 -13.54
CA THR A 207 13.45 18.45 -12.67
C THR A 207 14.67 19.12 -13.28
N ALA A 208 15.60 19.57 -12.45
CA ALA A 208 16.73 20.38 -12.87
C ALA A 208 17.93 20.23 -11.94
N ALA A 209 19.13 20.43 -12.49
CA ALA A 209 20.37 20.56 -11.74
C ALA A 209 21.27 21.66 -12.35
N PRO A 210 22.11 22.32 -11.54
CA PRO A 210 23.17 23.19 -12.05
C PRO A 210 24.05 22.45 -13.06
N TYR A 211 24.41 23.13 -14.13
CA TYR A 211 25.21 22.63 -15.24
C TYR A 211 26.41 23.56 -15.52
N LYS A 212 27.24 23.17 -16.48
CA LYS A 212 28.42 23.92 -16.91
C LYS A 212 28.08 25.37 -17.29
N ASP A 213 29.02 26.28 -17.05
CA ASP A 213 28.98 27.68 -17.51
C ASP A 213 27.75 28.48 -17.03
N GLY A 214 27.27 28.23 -15.80
CA GLY A 214 26.14 28.97 -15.22
C GLY A 214 24.79 28.63 -15.86
N LYS A 215 24.68 27.45 -16.47
CA LYS A 215 23.46 26.94 -17.10
C LYS A 215 22.79 25.88 -16.24
N ILE A 216 21.59 25.48 -16.62
CA ILE A 216 20.82 24.44 -15.95
C ILE A 216 20.52 23.31 -16.94
N ILE A 217 20.82 22.07 -16.57
CA ILE A 217 20.31 20.89 -17.28
C ILE A 217 18.98 20.51 -16.64
N ALA A 218 17.96 20.27 -17.46
CA ALA A 218 16.58 20.05 -17.01
C ALA A 218 15.85 19.03 -17.88
N VAL A 219 14.79 18.44 -17.32
CA VAL A 219 13.76 17.74 -18.10
C VAL A 219 12.66 18.74 -18.43
N GLN A 220 12.32 18.89 -19.70
CA GLN A 220 11.20 19.74 -20.13
C GLN A 220 10.02 18.90 -20.59
N LEU A 221 8.95 18.86 -19.80
CA LEU A 221 7.75 18.08 -20.11
C LEU A 221 6.51 18.76 -19.56
N ASP A 222 5.54 19.03 -20.42
CA ASP A 222 4.23 19.56 -20.04
C ASP A 222 3.49 18.53 -19.15
N PRO A 223 3.11 18.88 -17.91
CA PRO A 223 2.42 17.94 -17.04
C PRO A 223 1.04 17.52 -17.55
N ASN A 224 0.38 18.35 -18.36
CA ASN A 224 -0.92 18.07 -18.97
C ASN A 224 -0.80 17.23 -20.26
N ASN A 225 0.41 17.06 -20.80
CA ASN A 225 0.65 16.37 -22.07
C ASN A 225 1.83 15.37 -21.99
N ARG A 226 1.69 14.34 -21.14
CA ARG A 226 2.73 13.33 -20.89
C ARG A 226 2.65 12.08 -21.77
N PHE A 227 1.58 11.91 -22.55
CA PHE A 227 1.31 10.70 -23.32
C PHE A 227 1.28 10.96 -24.82
N ASP A 228 1.85 10.05 -25.59
CA ASP A 228 1.60 9.99 -27.03
C ASP A 228 0.21 9.39 -27.25
N MET A 229 -0.74 10.22 -27.71
CA MET A 229 -2.13 9.81 -27.91
C MET A 229 -2.33 8.73 -28.98
N ASN A 230 -1.38 8.51 -29.89
CA ASN A 230 -1.49 7.48 -30.92
C ASN A 230 -1.09 6.10 -30.39
N THR A 231 -0.09 6.06 -29.51
CA THR A 231 0.46 4.81 -28.94
C THR A 231 -0.06 4.49 -27.56
N GLY A 232 -0.60 5.47 -26.84
CA GLY A 232 -1.01 5.34 -25.44
C GLY A 232 0.16 5.20 -24.47
N THR A 233 1.39 5.52 -24.90
CA THR A 233 2.62 5.37 -24.09
C THR A 233 3.12 6.72 -23.60
N LEU A 234 3.90 6.69 -22.51
CA LEU A 234 4.57 7.87 -21.98
C LEU A 234 5.59 8.44 -22.97
N ILE A 235 5.60 9.76 -23.11
CA ILE A 235 6.63 10.46 -23.87
C ILE A 235 7.95 10.39 -23.07
N ALA A 236 9.03 9.94 -23.72
CA ALA A 236 10.36 9.97 -23.13
C ALA A 236 10.72 11.42 -22.74
N PRO A 237 10.94 11.74 -21.44
CA PRO A 237 11.08 13.13 -21.01
C PRO A 237 12.38 13.74 -21.58
N PRO A 238 12.30 14.73 -22.48
CA PRO A 238 13.49 15.24 -23.17
C PRO A 238 14.36 16.06 -22.22
N LEU A 239 15.68 15.93 -22.39
CA LEU A 239 16.66 16.75 -21.69
C LEU A 239 16.92 18.05 -22.46
N VAL A 240 17.01 19.15 -21.73
CA VAL A 240 17.31 20.48 -22.26
C VAL A 240 18.36 21.18 -21.41
N ILE A 241 19.05 22.13 -22.03
CA ILE A 241 19.91 23.10 -21.34
C ILE A 241 19.21 24.46 -21.37
N PHE A 242 18.94 25.01 -20.19
CA PHE A 242 18.43 26.36 -20.01
C PHE A 242 19.58 27.31 -19.65
N ASP A 243 19.70 28.41 -20.39
CA ASP A 243 20.64 29.50 -20.10
C ASP A 243 19.87 30.70 -19.50
N PRO A 244 20.01 30.96 -18.19
CA PRO A 244 19.30 32.05 -17.53
C PRO A 244 19.85 33.44 -17.88
N ALA A 245 20.98 33.55 -18.58
CA ALA A 245 21.56 34.83 -18.96
C ALA A 245 20.84 35.45 -20.18
N ASP A 246 20.41 34.62 -21.13
CA ASP A 246 19.71 35.04 -22.34
C ASP A 246 18.31 34.41 -22.52
N GLU A 247 17.85 33.64 -21.53
CA GLU A 247 16.57 32.93 -21.50
C GLU A 247 16.44 31.85 -22.60
N SER A 248 17.54 31.39 -23.18
CA SER A 248 17.49 30.36 -24.22
C SER A 248 17.34 28.94 -23.67
N ILE A 249 16.62 28.10 -24.41
CA ILE A 249 16.52 26.66 -24.18
C ILE A 249 17.10 25.92 -25.38
N THR A 250 18.06 25.03 -25.12
CA THR A 250 18.68 24.17 -26.12
C THR A 250 18.33 22.72 -25.83
N ALA A 251 17.65 22.04 -26.76
CA ALA A 251 17.39 20.62 -26.63
C ALA A 251 18.69 19.80 -26.68
N LEU A 252 18.87 18.88 -25.74
CA LEU A 252 19.80 17.78 -25.90
C LEU A 252 19.08 16.70 -26.70
N ASP A 253 19.74 16.14 -27.71
CA ASP A 253 19.24 14.97 -28.44
C ASP A 253 19.34 13.71 -27.55
N ALA A 254 18.70 13.78 -26.37
CA ALA A 254 18.77 12.87 -25.25
C ALA A 254 17.48 13.00 -24.41
N ALA A 255 17.10 11.92 -23.73
CA ALA A 255 15.91 11.89 -22.89
C ALA A 255 16.16 11.05 -21.64
N MET A 256 15.40 11.33 -20.58
CA MET A 256 15.40 10.51 -19.38
C MET A 256 14.74 9.15 -19.66
N PRO A 257 15.18 8.09 -18.94
CA PRO A 257 14.49 6.81 -18.94
C PRO A 257 13.03 6.97 -18.50
N VAL A 258 12.14 6.22 -19.15
CA VAL A 258 10.71 6.14 -18.80
C VAL A 258 10.50 4.99 -17.82
N ASN A 259 9.61 5.17 -16.85
CA ASN A 259 9.10 4.09 -16.01
C ASN A 259 7.58 4.02 -16.16
N ASP A 260 7.07 2.92 -16.71
CA ASP A 260 5.62 2.73 -16.96
C ASP A 260 4.80 2.65 -15.67
N THR A 261 5.46 2.55 -14.50
CA THR A 261 4.80 2.41 -13.19
C THR A 261 4.69 3.73 -12.43
N ASN A 262 5.38 4.79 -12.87
CA ASN A 262 5.29 6.12 -12.27
C ASN A 262 5.30 7.21 -13.35
N PHE A 263 4.24 8.01 -13.39
CA PHE A 263 4.07 9.06 -14.39
C PHE A 263 4.88 10.33 -14.09
N ASP A 264 5.56 10.41 -12.95
CA ASP A 264 6.39 11.55 -12.54
C ASP A 264 7.86 11.43 -12.98
N THR A 265 8.49 12.59 -13.22
CA THR A 265 9.91 12.66 -13.57
C THR A 265 10.81 12.46 -12.35
N PHE A 266 11.83 11.62 -12.48
CA PHE A 266 12.78 11.34 -11.41
C PHE A 266 13.74 12.52 -11.15
N PRO A 267 14.06 12.84 -9.89
CA PRO A 267 15.16 13.75 -9.59
C PRO A 267 16.47 13.25 -10.19
N PHE A 268 17.37 14.17 -10.52
CA PHE A 268 18.71 13.81 -10.92
C PHE A 268 19.75 14.75 -10.31
N TYR A 269 20.98 14.27 -10.29
CA TYR A 269 22.16 15.02 -9.91
C TYR A 269 23.15 15.03 -11.08
N TYR A 270 23.69 16.19 -11.42
CA TYR A 270 24.74 16.31 -12.42
C TYR A 270 26.09 16.61 -11.75
N ASP A 271 27.09 15.79 -12.05
CA ASP A 271 28.48 16.00 -11.62
C ASP A 271 29.30 16.58 -12.78
N ALA A 272 29.69 17.85 -12.66
CA ALA A 272 30.48 18.54 -13.67
C ALA A 272 31.92 18.03 -13.81
N GLN A 273 32.48 17.38 -12.78
CA GLN A 273 33.84 16.83 -12.84
C GLN A 273 33.88 15.53 -13.63
N GLU A 274 32.86 14.69 -13.43
CA GLU A 274 32.71 13.43 -14.16
C GLU A 274 32.00 13.59 -15.50
N ASP A 275 31.41 14.76 -15.75
CA ASP A 275 30.49 15.01 -16.86
C ASP A 275 29.40 13.94 -16.96
N SER A 276 28.75 13.70 -15.82
CA SER A 276 27.82 12.58 -15.64
C SER A 276 26.55 13.01 -14.92
N LEU A 277 25.41 12.53 -15.39
CA LEU A 277 24.11 12.67 -14.75
C LEU A 277 23.74 11.35 -14.06
N TYR A 278 23.28 11.46 -12.82
CA TYR A 278 22.83 10.35 -11.99
C TYR A 278 21.35 10.49 -11.72
N THR A 279 20.61 9.41 -11.92
CA THR A 279 19.18 9.33 -11.62
C THR A 279 18.84 7.95 -11.08
N PHE A 280 17.57 7.70 -10.77
CA PHE A 280 17.11 6.41 -10.29
C PHE A 280 15.70 6.13 -10.81
N THR A 281 15.28 4.87 -10.79
CA THR A 281 13.88 4.44 -10.91
C THR A 281 13.39 3.95 -9.55
N ASP A 282 12.23 3.30 -9.47
CA ASP A 282 11.82 2.62 -8.23
C ASP A 282 12.76 1.48 -7.83
N THR A 283 13.54 0.92 -8.76
CA THR A 283 14.42 -0.24 -8.50
C THR A 283 15.87 -0.03 -8.89
N ASP A 284 16.17 0.98 -9.70
CA ASP A 284 17.45 1.08 -10.40
C ASP A 284 18.15 2.39 -10.11
N VAL A 285 19.48 2.37 -10.07
CA VAL A 285 20.31 3.56 -10.06
C VAL A 285 21.01 3.65 -11.41
N LEU A 286 20.83 4.77 -12.09
CA LEU A 286 21.24 4.96 -13.47
C LEU A 286 22.27 6.10 -13.58
N ARG A 287 23.19 5.93 -14.52
CA ARG A 287 24.22 6.92 -14.88
C ARG A 287 24.18 7.19 -16.38
N MET A 288 24.25 8.45 -16.76
CA MET A 288 24.32 8.92 -18.14
C MET A 288 25.59 9.77 -18.25
N ASP A 289 26.44 9.51 -19.24
CA ASP A 289 27.73 10.17 -19.40
C ASP A 289 27.73 11.11 -20.62
N GLY A 290 28.49 12.20 -20.56
CA GLY A 290 28.80 13.04 -21.71
C GLY A 290 27.57 13.64 -22.42
N ASP A 291 27.16 13.04 -23.55
CA ASP A 291 26.02 13.51 -24.35
C ASP A 291 24.65 13.11 -23.78
N MET A 292 24.64 12.32 -22.70
CA MET A 292 23.46 11.88 -21.97
C MET A 292 22.51 10.99 -22.79
N LYS A 293 22.97 10.38 -23.88
CA LYS A 293 22.09 9.57 -24.74
C LYS A 293 21.76 8.18 -24.21
N GLU A 294 22.67 7.60 -23.43
CA GLU A 294 22.56 6.24 -22.93
C GLU A 294 22.54 6.22 -21.40
N ALA A 295 21.48 5.65 -20.83
CA ALA A 295 21.41 5.36 -19.40
C ALA A 295 21.99 3.97 -19.12
N ARG A 296 22.95 3.92 -18.19
CA ARG A 296 23.61 2.69 -17.75
C ARG A 296 23.19 2.37 -16.32
N LEU A 297 22.82 1.11 -16.10
CA LEU A 297 22.53 0.59 -14.77
C LEU A 297 23.83 0.47 -13.95
N ILE A 298 23.90 1.16 -12.82
CA ILE A 298 25.08 1.17 -11.94
C ILE A 298 24.81 0.63 -10.52
N GLY A 299 23.55 0.46 -10.15
CA GLY A 299 23.16 -0.07 -8.85
C GLY A 299 21.66 -0.30 -8.76
N TYR A 300 21.20 -0.75 -7.60
CA TYR A 300 19.79 -1.04 -7.34
C TYR A 300 19.27 -0.37 -6.08
N LEU A 301 17.97 -0.14 -6.02
CA LEU A 301 17.21 0.26 -4.84
C LEU A 301 16.30 -0.90 -4.42
N PRO A 302 16.31 -1.31 -3.13
CA PRO A 302 15.44 -2.36 -2.60
C PRO A 302 14.05 -1.78 -2.33
N MET A 303 13.40 -1.32 -3.40
CA MET A 303 12.09 -0.70 -3.40
C MET A 303 11.22 -1.32 -4.47
N PHE A 304 9.91 -1.12 -4.36
CA PHE A 304 8.94 -1.67 -5.30
C PHE A 304 7.75 -0.71 -5.46
N GLY A 305 7.55 -0.16 -6.65
CA GLY A 305 6.44 0.74 -6.93
C GLY A 305 6.63 2.18 -6.44
N SER A 306 5.52 2.87 -6.13
CA SER A 306 5.47 4.32 -5.97
C SER A 306 6.45 4.85 -4.92
N TYR A 307 7.19 5.88 -5.32
CA TYR A 307 8.11 6.64 -4.48
C TYR A 307 7.78 8.13 -4.68
N PHE A 308 7.87 8.91 -3.61
CA PHE A 308 7.85 10.37 -3.69
C PHE A 308 9.19 10.89 -3.19
N ALA A 309 9.99 11.47 -4.07
CA ALA A 309 11.20 12.18 -3.70
C ALA A 309 10.94 13.68 -3.80
N ARG A 310 10.84 14.35 -2.65
CA ARG A 310 10.77 15.82 -2.56
C ARG A 310 12.17 16.44 -2.63
N ASN A 311 12.24 17.77 -2.55
CA ASN A 311 13.45 18.60 -2.70
C ASN A 311 14.77 17.94 -2.26
N GLY A 312 15.70 17.80 -3.22
CA GLY A 312 17.05 17.28 -2.99
C GLY A 312 17.24 15.77 -3.16
N GLY A 313 16.37 15.11 -3.94
CA GLY A 313 16.29 13.66 -4.15
C GLY A 313 17.60 12.88 -4.34
N ILE A 314 18.66 13.47 -4.92
CA ILE A 314 19.99 12.86 -5.00
C ILE A 314 21.04 13.87 -4.54
N GLN A 315 21.93 13.45 -3.63
CA GLN A 315 23.02 14.28 -3.13
C GLN A 315 24.37 13.55 -3.23
N PRO A 316 25.45 14.24 -3.62
CA PRO A 316 26.79 13.67 -3.55
C PRO A 316 27.25 13.54 -2.10
N LEU A 317 27.99 12.46 -1.80
CA LEU A 317 28.66 12.26 -0.51
C LEU A 317 30.19 12.40 -0.63
N PRO A 318 30.88 12.85 0.43
CA PRO A 318 32.35 13.01 0.43
C PRO A 318 33.14 11.72 0.19
N ASP A 319 32.54 10.56 0.45
CA ASP A 319 33.17 9.25 0.26
C ASP A 319 33.04 8.70 -1.18
N GLY A 320 32.51 9.50 -2.11
CA GLY A 320 32.34 9.14 -3.50
C GLY A 320 31.03 8.40 -3.81
N ARG A 321 30.12 8.27 -2.84
CA ARG A 321 28.79 7.70 -3.06
C ARG A 321 27.74 8.76 -3.36
N LEU A 322 26.52 8.29 -3.63
CA LEU A 322 25.30 9.08 -3.72
C LEU A 322 24.42 8.75 -2.53
N ALA A 323 23.80 9.78 -1.93
CA ALA A 323 22.65 9.63 -1.08
C ALA A 323 21.39 9.85 -1.94
N ILE A 324 20.51 8.85 -1.98
CA ILE A 324 19.29 8.84 -2.78
C ILE A 324 18.10 8.78 -1.84
N SER A 325 17.28 9.83 -1.83
CA SER A 325 16.05 9.89 -1.05
C SER A 325 14.92 9.22 -1.83
N ALA A 326 14.25 8.28 -1.18
CA ALA A 326 13.16 7.53 -1.80
C ALA A 326 11.99 7.36 -0.82
N GLY A 327 11.25 8.45 -0.61
CA GLY A 327 10.05 8.50 0.25
C GLY A 327 10.36 8.37 1.74
N GLN A 328 10.64 7.15 2.20
CA GLN A 328 10.76 6.81 3.62
C GLN A 328 12.14 6.25 3.99
N ASN A 329 13.12 6.34 3.08
CA ASN A 329 14.50 5.98 3.38
C ASN A 329 15.48 6.77 2.51
N VAL A 330 16.74 6.81 2.93
CA VAL A 330 17.87 7.32 2.16
C VAL A 330 18.84 6.18 1.90
N PHE A 331 19.04 5.85 0.64
CA PHE A 331 19.96 4.81 0.19
C PHE A 331 21.32 5.40 -0.17
N LEU A 332 22.38 4.75 0.29
CA LEU A 332 23.75 5.11 -0.04
C LEU A 332 24.24 4.17 -1.14
N ARG A 333 24.53 4.70 -2.32
CA ARG A 333 24.85 3.90 -3.51
C ARG A 333 26.14 4.35 -4.20
N GLU A 334 26.85 3.38 -4.76
CA GLU A 334 28.06 3.62 -5.54
C GLU A 334 27.72 4.38 -6.83
N ARG A 335 28.68 5.13 -7.37
CA ARG A 335 28.55 5.91 -8.62
C ARG A 335 28.94 5.15 -9.90
N THR A 336 29.28 3.87 -9.75
CA THR A 336 29.80 3.01 -10.81
C THR A 336 29.17 1.63 -10.72
N GLU A 337 29.36 0.81 -11.75
CA GLU A 337 28.84 -0.57 -11.84
C GLU A 337 29.27 -1.49 -10.67
N LYS A 338 30.22 -1.07 -9.82
CA LYS A 338 30.47 -1.73 -8.53
C LYS A 338 29.23 -1.79 -7.65
N GLY A 339 28.28 -0.86 -7.82
CA GLY A 339 27.00 -0.86 -7.11
C GLY A 339 26.09 -2.04 -7.47
N LEU A 340 26.44 -2.84 -8.49
CA LEU A 340 25.73 -4.07 -8.85
C LEU A 340 26.21 -5.30 -8.05
N GLU A 341 27.42 -5.24 -7.48
CA GLU A 341 28.00 -6.38 -6.78
C GLU A 341 27.23 -6.70 -5.48
N GLY A 342 26.96 -7.98 -5.25
CA GLY A 342 26.32 -8.45 -4.01
C GLY A 342 24.79 -8.38 -3.96
N PHE A 343 24.15 -7.85 -5.00
CA PHE A 343 22.68 -7.82 -5.14
C PHE A 343 22.12 -9.10 -5.77
N MET A 344 20.93 -9.48 -5.32
CA MET A 344 20.11 -10.53 -5.91
C MET A 344 18.83 -9.91 -6.45
N VAL A 345 18.58 -10.08 -7.76
CA VAL A 345 17.39 -9.53 -8.43
C VAL A 345 16.37 -10.64 -8.62
N LEU A 346 15.15 -10.40 -8.13
CA LEU A 346 13.98 -11.24 -8.30
C LEU A 346 13.02 -10.61 -9.29
N SER A 347 12.39 -11.42 -10.12
CA SER A 347 11.31 -10.98 -11.01
C SER A 347 9.94 -11.38 -10.44
N MET A 348 8.98 -10.47 -10.46
CA MET A 348 7.62 -10.69 -9.95
C MET A 348 6.57 -10.36 -11.01
N SER A 349 5.54 -11.21 -11.11
CA SER A 349 4.33 -10.97 -11.91
C SER A 349 3.07 -10.97 -11.03
N GLY A 350 1.99 -10.38 -11.56
CA GLY A 350 0.73 -10.22 -10.84
C GLY A 350 0.69 -8.98 -9.94
N GLY A 351 -0.52 -8.55 -9.59
CA GLY A 351 -0.79 -7.41 -8.72
C GLY A 351 -1.00 -7.82 -7.27
N MET A 352 -0.78 -6.87 -6.36
CA MET A 352 -1.20 -6.95 -4.96
C MET A 352 -1.95 -5.66 -4.63
N ASP A 353 -2.98 -5.75 -3.80
CA ASP A 353 -3.78 -4.59 -3.40
C ASP A 353 -2.94 -3.55 -2.65
N ASP A 354 -2.08 -4.03 -1.75
CA ASP A 354 -1.09 -3.22 -1.03
C ASP A 354 0.33 -3.64 -1.42
N PRO A 355 0.98 -2.98 -2.41
CA PRO A 355 2.37 -3.27 -2.76
C PRO A 355 3.39 -2.70 -1.76
N THR A 356 2.98 -1.86 -0.79
CA THR A 356 3.92 -1.18 0.13
C THR A 356 4.60 -2.16 1.09
N ILE A 357 3.92 -3.27 1.41
CA ILE A 357 4.48 -4.37 2.22
C ILE A 357 5.73 -5.00 1.58
N ILE A 358 5.81 -5.04 0.24
CA ILE A 358 7.00 -5.52 -0.48
C ILE A 358 8.18 -4.61 -0.14
N THR A 359 8.00 -3.30 -0.30
CA THR A 359 9.02 -2.31 0.05
C THR A 359 9.46 -2.42 1.51
N ARG A 360 8.52 -2.62 2.45
CA ARG A 360 8.85 -2.83 3.88
C ARG A 360 9.75 -4.05 4.11
N ALA A 361 9.49 -5.14 3.40
CA ALA A 361 10.29 -6.35 3.49
C ALA A 361 11.67 -6.16 2.84
N LEU A 362 11.73 -5.48 1.70
CA LEU A 362 12.97 -5.17 0.99
C LEU A 362 13.89 -4.23 1.77
N MET A 363 13.35 -3.30 2.56
CA MET A 363 14.15 -2.44 3.44
C MET A 363 14.96 -3.23 4.50
N GLU A 364 14.53 -4.44 4.87
CA GLU A 364 15.29 -5.35 5.73
C GLU A 364 16.27 -6.25 4.96
N LEU A 365 16.10 -6.33 3.63
CA LEU A 365 16.89 -7.13 2.71
C LEU A 365 17.55 -6.21 1.69
N ASP A 366 18.42 -5.32 2.15
CA ASP A 366 18.98 -4.24 1.32
C ASP A 366 19.76 -4.73 0.08
N ASN A 367 20.15 -6.02 0.05
CA ASN A 367 20.79 -6.66 -1.10
C ASN A 367 19.84 -7.48 -1.99
N VAL A 368 18.53 -7.37 -1.80
CA VAL A 368 17.50 -8.01 -2.62
C VAL A 368 16.70 -6.93 -3.33
N VAL A 369 16.42 -7.16 -4.61
CA VAL A 369 15.62 -6.28 -5.45
C VAL A 369 14.49 -7.11 -6.02
N VAL A 370 13.28 -6.57 -6.04
CA VAL A 370 12.15 -7.19 -6.75
C VAL A 370 11.77 -6.26 -7.88
N ARG A 371 11.71 -6.78 -9.11
CA ARG A 371 11.31 -6.04 -10.31
C ARG A 371 10.06 -6.66 -10.91
N ARG A 372 9.20 -5.83 -11.52
CA ARG A 372 8.08 -6.34 -12.30
C ARG A 372 8.57 -6.95 -13.61
N VAL A 373 7.91 -8.02 -14.05
CA VAL A 373 8.15 -8.58 -15.38
C VAL A 373 7.61 -7.61 -16.45
N GLU A 374 8.47 -7.15 -17.36
CA GLU A 374 8.08 -6.28 -18.48
C GLU A 374 6.98 -6.91 -19.36
N GLY A 375 6.03 -6.09 -19.82
CA GLY A 375 4.91 -6.53 -20.68
C GLY A 375 3.81 -7.34 -19.99
N VAL A 376 4.01 -7.74 -18.72
CA VAL A 376 3.05 -8.50 -17.92
C VAL A 376 2.83 -7.87 -16.53
N GLN A 377 3.27 -6.62 -16.38
CA GLN A 377 3.39 -5.89 -15.11
C GLN A 377 2.05 -5.76 -14.36
N TYR A 378 0.95 -5.70 -15.10
CA TYR A 378 -0.43 -5.62 -14.59
C TYR A 378 -1.37 -6.65 -15.23
N ASN A 379 -0.87 -7.41 -16.21
CA ASN A 379 -1.67 -8.46 -16.84
C ASN A 379 -1.68 -9.67 -15.93
N TYR A 380 -2.89 -10.12 -15.61
CA TYR A 380 -3.07 -11.43 -14.99
C TYR A 380 -2.57 -12.49 -15.95
N ILE A 381 -1.50 -13.19 -15.57
CA ILE A 381 -1.14 -14.45 -16.19
C ILE A 381 -2.23 -15.42 -15.77
N ASP A 382 -3.02 -15.94 -16.71
CA ASP A 382 -3.99 -16.99 -16.40
C ASP A 382 -3.34 -18.39 -16.37
N ALA A 383 -4.11 -19.40 -15.99
CA ALA A 383 -3.62 -20.77 -15.89
C ALA A 383 -3.15 -21.37 -17.23
N GLU A 384 -3.74 -20.98 -18.36
CA GLU A 384 -3.36 -21.48 -19.68
C GLU A 384 -2.05 -20.83 -20.15
N GLN A 385 -1.92 -19.52 -19.96
CA GLN A 385 -0.71 -18.77 -20.23
C GLN A 385 0.46 -19.31 -19.41
N LEU A 386 0.27 -19.51 -18.10
CA LEU A 386 1.30 -20.09 -17.23
C LEU A 386 1.70 -21.49 -17.72
N ALA A 387 0.73 -22.34 -18.05
CA ALA A 387 1.04 -23.68 -18.56
C ALA A 387 1.85 -23.63 -19.87
N SER A 388 1.52 -22.72 -20.78
CA SER A 388 2.27 -22.48 -22.03
C SER A 388 3.72 -22.02 -21.75
N MET A 389 3.92 -21.11 -20.78
CA MET A 389 5.25 -20.65 -20.38
C MET A 389 6.12 -21.80 -19.85
N PHE A 390 5.57 -22.69 -19.04
CA PHE A 390 6.27 -23.89 -18.57
C PHE A 390 6.62 -24.86 -19.71
N LEU A 391 5.71 -25.06 -20.67
CA LEU A 391 5.95 -25.92 -21.83
C LEU A 391 7.06 -25.37 -22.74
N THR A 392 7.17 -24.05 -22.88
CA THR A 392 8.20 -23.39 -23.69
C THR A 392 9.50 -23.10 -22.92
N GLY A 393 9.52 -23.35 -21.61
CA GLY A 393 10.65 -23.03 -20.74
C GLY A 393 10.92 -21.54 -20.57
N SER A 394 9.95 -20.69 -20.92
CA SER A 394 10.06 -19.23 -20.94
C SER A 394 9.20 -18.61 -19.84
N VAL A 395 9.44 -19.05 -18.60
CA VAL A 395 8.79 -18.50 -17.40
C VAL A 395 9.61 -17.30 -16.90
N PRO A 396 9.13 -16.04 -17.03
CA PRO A 396 9.95 -14.86 -16.79
C PRO A 396 9.97 -14.40 -15.32
N ALA A 397 9.09 -14.96 -14.47
CA ALA A 397 8.94 -14.57 -13.07
C ALA A 397 9.61 -15.58 -12.12
N ASP A 398 10.16 -15.08 -11.02
CA ASP A 398 10.54 -15.87 -9.86
C ASP A 398 9.37 -16.03 -8.88
N ILE A 399 8.61 -14.95 -8.70
CA ILE A 399 7.47 -14.85 -7.77
C ILE A 399 6.22 -14.45 -8.55
N MET A 400 5.08 -15.00 -8.19
CA MET A 400 3.79 -14.58 -8.73
C MET A 400 2.80 -14.30 -7.62
N ALA A 401 2.12 -13.15 -7.70
CA ALA A 401 0.90 -12.90 -6.94
C ALA A 401 -0.28 -13.54 -7.68
N ILE A 402 -0.99 -14.44 -7.00
CA ILE A 402 -2.16 -15.13 -7.53
C ILE A 402 -3.32 -15.01 -6.55
N ASN A 403 -4.53 -15.02 -7.10
CA ASN A 403 -5.74 -15.22 -6.32
C ASN A 403 -6.07 -16.72 -6.28
N VAL A 404 -6.49 -17.23 -5.12
CA VAL A 404 -6.80 -18.67 -4.93
C VAL A 404 -7.93 -19.16 -5.82
N ASN A 405 -8.91 -18.30 -6.13
CA ASN A 405 -10.03 -18.61 -7.01
C ASN A 405 -9.66 -18.47 -8.49
N GLY A 406 -8.62 -17.69 -8.81
CA GLY A 406 -8.11 -17.51 -10.18
C GLY A 406 -7.39 -18.73 -10.75
N PHE A 407 -6.83 -19.60 -9.90
CA PHE A 407 -6.03 -20.75 -10.31
C PHE A 407 -6.47 -22.07 -9.68
N ASP A 408 -6.27 -23.17 -10.41
CA ASP A 408 -6.35 -24.52 -9.84
C ASP A 408 -5.02 -24.84 -9.13
N LEU A 409 -4.95 -24.49 -7.85
CA LEU A 409 -3.74 -24.63 -7.05
C LEU A 409 -3.29 -26.09 -6.92
N ASP A 410 -4.23 -27.03 -6.83
CA ASP A 410 -3.93 -28.47 -6.79
C ASP A 410 -3.20 -28.90 -8.06
N LYS A 411 -3.67 -28.48 -9.23
CA LYS A 411 -2.99 -28.78 -10.50
C LYS A 411 -1.61 -28.13 -10.59
N LEU A 412 -1.43 -26.90 -10.09
CA LEU A 412 -0.12 -26.24 -10.08
C LEU A 412 0.89 -27.02 -9.23
N ILE A 413 0.46 -27.50 -8.05
CA ILE A 413 1.28 -28.32 -7.15
C ILE A 413 1.58 -29.69 -7.78
N GLN A 414 0.56 -30.39 -8.29
CA GLN A 414 0.72 -31.72 -8.89
C GLN A 414 1.62 -31.72 -10.14
N LYS A 415 1.55 -30.65 -10.95
CA LYS A 415 2.44 -30.47 -12.12
C LYS A 415 3.86 -30.05 -11.72
N GLY A 416 4.09 -29.72 -10.45
CA GLY A 416 5.39 -29.29 -9.96
C GLY A 416 5.78 -27.88 -10.41
N TYR A 417 4.80 -27.00 -10.65
CA TYR A 417 5.05 -25.62 -11.09
C TYR A 417 5.43 -24.67 -9.94
N LEU A 418 5.14 -25.07 -8.70
CA LEU A 418 5.42 -24.27 -7.51
C LEU A 418 6.59 -24.86 -6.71
N ALA A 419 7.45 -24.00 -6.18
CA ALA A 419 8.55 -24.37 -5.29
C ALA A 419 8.07 -24.60 -3.85
N ASP A 420 8.81 -25.42 -3.10
CA ASP A 420 8.57 -25.68 -1.68
C ASP A 420 9.17 -24.57 -0.82
N LEU A 421 8.32 -23.84 -0.09
CA LEU A 421 8.66 -22.72 0.79
C LEU A 421 9.08 -23.18 2.20
N SER A 422 9.02 -24.48 2.50
CA SER A 422 9.25 -25.04 3.85
C SER A 422 10.68 -24.85 4.37
N ALA A 423 11.61 -24.42 3.51
CA ALA A 423 12.96 -24.05 3.91
C ALA A 423 12.98 -22.80 4.81
N SER A 424 12.00 -21.89 4.67
CA SER A 424 11.91 -20.69 5.53
C SER A 424 11.30 -21.02 6.89
N GLY A 425 12.06 -20.78 7.96
CA GLY A 425 11.55 -20.85 9.34
C GLY A 425 10.40 -19.86 9.56
N GLN A 426 10.55 -18.63 9.08
CA GLN A 426 9.55 -17.56 9.25
C GLN A 426 8.22 -17.88 8.55
N VAL A 427 8.27 -18.49 7.36
CA VAL A 427 7.04 -18.92 6.64
C VAL A 427 6.37 -20.08 7.37
N LYS A 428 7.14 -21.06 7.85
CA LYS A 428 6.60 -22.16 8.67
C LYS A 428 5.96 -21.68 9.96
N ASP A 429 6.62 -20.78 10.67
CA ASP A 429 6.12 -20.23 11.94
C ASP A 429 4.81 -19.49 11.71
N TYR A 430 4.75 -18.65 10.67
CA TYR A 430 3.53 -17.96 10.27
C TYR A 430 2.37 -18.93 9.95
N LEU A 431 2.64 -20.00 9.19
CA LEU A 431 1.61 -20.96 8.81
C LEU A 431 1.26 -21.99 9.91
N SER A 432 2.09 -22.16 10.92
CA SER A 432 1.86 -23.12 12.01
C SER A 432 0.64 -22.80 12.87
N ALA A 433 0.30 -21.51 13.00
CA ALA A 433 -0.86 -21.01 13.73
C ALA A 433 -2.04 -20.68 12.80
N PHE A 434 -1.92 -20.97 11.50
CA PHE A 434 -2.93 -20.62 10.50
C PHE A 434 -4.15 -21.53 10.59
N ALA A 435 -5.33 -20.96 10.38
CA ALA A 435 -6.60 -21.64 10.51
C ALA A 435 -6.65 -22.90 9.61
N PRO A 436 -6.85 -24.11 10.18
CA PRO A 436 -6.78 -25.35 9.41
C PRO A 436 -7.82 -25.49 8.31
N ASN A 437 -8.93 -24.74 8.37
CA ASN A 437 -9.94 -24.66 7.32
C ASN A 437 -9.43 -23.91 6.08
N LEU A 438 -8.41 -23.05 6.22
CA LEU A 438 -7.88 -22.22 5.15
C LEU A 438 -6.57 -22.76 4.54
N SER A 439 -5.69 -23.35 5.36
CA SER A 439 -4.32 -23.70 4.92
C SER A 439 -4.21 -24.93 4.01
N LYS A 440 -5.22 -25.81 3.99
CA LYS A 440 -5.17 -27.09 3.27
C LYS A 440 -4.91 -26.97 1.76
N ALA A 441 -5.33 -25.87 1.14
CA ALA A 441 -5.18 -25.68 -0.30
C ALA A 441 -3.70 -25.49 -0.73
N PHE A 442 -2.87 -24.90 0.14
CA PHE A 442 -1.46 -24.58 -0.16
C PHE A 442 -0.44 -25.29 0.74
N VAL A 443 -0.91 -26.07 1.73
CA VAL A 443 -0.08 -26.97 2.54
C VAL A 443 -0.45 -28.42 2.22
N GLN A 444 0.40 -29.11 1.46
CA GLN A 444 0.17 -30.49 1.03
C GLN A 444 1.37 -31.37 1.40
N ASP A 445 1.11 -32.55 1.97
CA ASP A 445 2.13 -33.52 2.38
C ASP A 445 3.25 -32.94 3.28
N GLY A 446 2.89 -31.98 4.14
CA GLY A 446 3.83 -31.30 5.04
C GLY A 446 4.74 -30.27 4.37
N LYS A 447 4.49 -29.94 3.10
CA LYS A 447 5.17 -28.88 2.34
C LYS A 447 4.27 -27.68 2.14
N ILE A 448 4.88 -26.50 2.02
CA ILE A 448 4.21 -25.22 1.83
C ILE A 448 4.49 -24.74 0.40
N TYR A 449 3.44 -24.47 -0.38
CA TYR A 449 3.58 -24.06 -1.79
C TYR A 449 3.14 -22.63 -2.08
N ALA A 450 2.47 -21.97 -1.13
CA ALA A 450 2.06 -20.58 -1.25
C ALA A 450 2.09 -19.88 0.12
N LEU A 451 2.31 -18.58 0.10
CA LEU A 451 2.19 -17.69 1.25
C LEU A 451 0.89 -16.87 1.11
N PRO A 452 -0.13 -17.05 1.97
CA PRO A 452 -1.29 -16.17 2.00
C PRO A 452 -0.89 -14.77 2.49
N THR A 453 -1.39 -13.73 1.80
CA THR A 453 -1.03 -12.33 2.07
C THR A 453 -2.18 -11.45 2.51
N SER A 454 -3.38 -11.67 1.97
CA SER A 454 -4.60 -10.96 2.36
C SER A 454 -5.83 -11.84 2.14
N LEU A 455 -6.92 -11.46 2.80
CA LEU A 455 -8.24 -12.08 2.70
C LEU A 455 -9.26 -10.97 2.49
N ILE A 456 -10.05 -11.09 1.43
CA ILE A 456 -11.25 -10.29 1.22
C ILE A 456 -12.46 -11.21 1.22
N LEU A 457 -13.58 -10.71 1.74
CA LEU A 457 -14.87 -11.40 1.75
C LEU A 457 -15.95 -10.43 1.29
N PHE A 458 -17.08 -10.97 0.81
CA PHE A 458 -18.26 -10.18 0.49
C PHE A 458 -19.50 -10.77 1.21
N PRO A 459 -19.56 -10.71 2.55
CA PRO A 459 -20.70 -11.21 3.30
C PRO A 459 -21.90 -10.27 3.16
N VAL A 460 -23.08 -10.77 3.50
CA VAL A 460 -24.22 -9.90 3.80
C VAL A 460 -23.92 -9.25 5.15
N HIS A 461 -24.14 -7.94 5.28
CA HIS A 461 -24.03 -7.25 6.56
C HIS A 461 -25.42 -6.90 7.08
N ALA A 462 -25.65 -7.15 8.37
CA ALA A 462 -26.87 -6.77 9.06
C ALA A 462 -26.64 -5.50 9.86
N ASN A 463 -27.53 -4.53 9.68
CA ASN A 463 -27.63 -3.36 10.56
C ASN A 463 -28.35 -3.77 11.85
N SER A 464 -27.58 -4.09 12.90
CA SER A 464 -28.15 -4.63 14.14
C SER A 464 -29.17 -3.67 14.79
N LYS A 465 -28.95 -2.35 14.70
CA LYS A 465 -29.91 -1.36 15.23
C LYS A 465 -31.20 -1.33 14.42
N ALA A 466 -31.10 -1.37 13.09
CA ALA A 466 -32.30 -1.40 12.26
C ALA A 466 -33.14 -2.66 12.53
N PHE A 467 -32.51 -3.83 12.69
CA PHE A 467 -33.20 -5.06 13.09
C PHE A 467 -33.91 -4.93 14.45
N GLU A 468 -33.26 -4.31 15.45
CA GLU A 468 -33.89 -4.01 16.74
C GLU A 468 -35.09 -3.06 16.60
N GLU A 469 -34.99 -2.02 15.76
CA GLU A 469 -36.05 -1.02 15.55
C GLU A 469 -37.28 -1.58 14.82
N ILE A 470 -37.08 -2.44 13.82
CA ILE A 470 -38.19 -3.11 13.11
C ILE A 470 -38.73 -4.32 13.88
N GLY A 471 -38.10 -4.69 15.00
CA GLY A 471 -38.54 -5.80 15.84
C GLY A 471 -38.39 -7.18 15.21
N GLN A 472 -37.46 -7.35 14.26
CA GLN A 472 -37.22 -8.61 13.56
C GLN A 472 -35.86 -9.23 13.96
N PRO A 473 -35.74 -10.56 13.98
CA PRO A 473 -34.45 -11.20 14.18
C PRO A 473 -33.57 -11.09 12.94
N VAL A 474 -32.26 -11.01 13.15
CA VAL A 474 -31.27 -11.12 12.06
C VAL A 474 -31.33 -12.53 11.47
N PRO A 475 -31.44 -12.71 10.14
CA PRO A 475 -31.51 -14.03 9.53
C PRO A 475 -30.20 -14.81 9.69
N THR A 476 -30.29 -16.12 9.96
CA THR A 476 -29.12 -17.03 10.06
C THR A 476 -29.10 -18.12 8.97
N SER A 477 -30.14 -18.14 8.13
CA SER A 477 -30.35 -19.11 7.06
C SER A 477 -30.98 -18.46 5.83
N LEU A 478 -30.86 -19.12 4.68
CA LEU A 478 -31.56 -18.74 3.44
C LEU A 478 -33.08 -18.82 3.60
N ASP A 479 -33.55 -19.81 4.36
CA ASP A 479 -34.97 -19.89 4.74
C ASP A 479 -35.41 -18.65 5.52
N GLY A 480 -34.64 -18.22 6.52
CA GLY A 480 -34.92 -17.03 7.32
C GLY A 480 -34.85 -15.74 6.51
N LEU A 481 -33.86 -15.59 5.61
CA LEU A 481 -33.77 -14.43 4.71
C LEU A 481 -34.96 -14.35 3.76
N THR A 482 -35.39 -15.49 3.21
CA THR A 482 -36.57 -15.57 2.34
C THR A 482 -37.84 -15.22 3.10
N THR A 483 -38.01 -15.73 4.33
CA THR A 483 -39.14 -15.35 5.21
C THR A 483 -39.14 -13.87 5.52
N LEU A 484 -37.99 -13.28 5.88
CA LEU A 484 -37.90 -11.84 6.12
C LEU A 484 -38.32 -11.04 4.89
N THR A 485 -37.94 -11.49 3.68
CA THR A 485 -38.33 -10.81 2.44
C THR A 485 -39.83 -10.96 2.14
N GLU A 486 -40.40 -12.15 2.38
CA GLU A 486 -41.85 -12.38 2.28
C GLU A 486 -42.62 -11.43 3.22
N GLU A 487 -42.18 -11.31 4.48
CA GLU A 487 -42.78 -10.41 5.47
C GLU A 487 -42.58 -8.93 5.10
N TRP A 488 -41.40 -8.57 4.60
CA TRP A 488 -41.08 -7.23 4.10
C TRP A 488 -42.07 -6.78 3.03
N MET A 489 -42.26 -7.61 1.99
CA MET A 489 -43.14 -7.32 0.87
C MET A 489 -44.63 -7.44 1.22
N ALA A 490 -44.99 -8.13 2.31
CA ALA A 490 -46.38 -8.34 2.72
C ALA A 490 -46.96 -7.25 3.64
N GLY A 491 -46.19 -6.21 3.99
CA GLY A 491 -46.68 -5.09 4.82
C GLY A 491 -45.64 -4.45 5.73
N LEU A 492 -44.53 -5.13 6.01
CA LEU A 492 -43.53 -4.62 6.97
C LEU A 492 -42.77 -3.41 6.41
N MET A 493 -42.62 -3.31 5.08
CA MET A 493 -42.06 -2.11 4.43
C MET A 493 -42.91 -0.86 4.69
N GLU A 494 -44.24 -0.98 4.65
CA GLU A 494 -45.17 0.14 4.89
C GLU A 494 -45.16 0.62 6.34
N ASP A 495 -44.93 -0.30 7.28
CA ASP A 495 -44.79 0.01 8.71
C ASP A 495 -43.44 0.70 9.02
N HIS A 496 -42.44 0.55 8.14
CA HIS A 496 -41.07 1.01 8.32
C HIS A 496 -40.52 1.83 7.13
N PRO A 497 -41.14 2.98 6.76
CA PRO A 497 -40.84 3.71 5.53
C PRO A 497 -39.44 4.36 5.48
N ASN A 498 -38.74 4.45 6.61
CA ASN A 498 -37.38 5.00 6.68
C ASN A 498 -36.30 3.97 6.32
N PHE A 499 -36.71 2.72 6.09
CA PHE A 499 -35.81 1.60 5.86
C PHE A 499 -36.04 0.96 4.49
N ASN A 500 -34.98 0.36 3.95
CA ASN A 500 -35.02 -0.56 2.82
C ASN A 500 -34.51 -1.93 3.25
N LEU A 501 -34.97 -2.99 2.59
CA LEU A 501 -34.53 -4.35 2.90
C LEU A 501 -33.06 -4.55 2.53
N PHE A 502 -32.70 -4.24 1.29
CA PHE A 502 -31.35 -4.37 0.74
C PHE A 502 -30.78 -3.01 0.33
N SER A 503 -29.45 -2.93 0.20
CA SER A 503 -28.70 -1.75 -0.27
C SER A 503 -28.70 -1.56 -1.79
N ASP A 504 -28.94 -2.63 -2.55
CA ASP A 504 -28.67 -2.66 -3.99
C ASP A 504 -29.85 -2.13 -4.81
N GLY A 505 -29.96 -0.80 -4.88
CA GLY A 505 -30.55 -0.05 -6.00
C GLY A 505 -32.01 -0.35 -6.39
N GLY A 506 -32.80 -1.01 -5.54
CA GLY A 506 -34.24 -1.18 -5.72
C GLY A 506 -34.73 -2.46 -6.40
N ASN A 507 -33.87 -3.42 -6.78
CA ASN A 507 -34.33 -4.71 -7.35
C ASN A 507 -34.19 -5.88 -6.36
N TYR A 508 -35.12 -5.96 -5.41
CA TYR A 508 -35.10 -6.98 -4.36
C TYR A 508 -35.24 -8.41 -4.90
N LYS A 509 -35.98 -8.60 -6.00
CA LYS A 509 -36.11 -9.93 -6.63
C LYS A 509 -34.73 -10.43 -7.08
N ARG A 510 -33.98 -9.60 -7.80
CA ARG A 510 -32.63 -9.94 -8.27
C ARG A 510 -31.69 -10.21 -7.10
N THR A 511 -31.67 -9.31 -6.11
CA THR A 511 -30.79 -9.44 -4.94
C THR A 511 -31.05 -10.73 -4.17
N LEU A 512 -32.30 -11.03 -3.80
CA LEU A 512 -32.64 -12.25 -3.07
C LEU A 512 -32.29 -13.51 -3.88
N THR A 513 -32.62 -13.52 -5.18
CA THR A 513 -32.31 -14.66 -6.05
C THR A 513 -30.80 -14.92 -6.10
N TYR A 514 -29.98 -13.88 -6.24
CA TYR A 514 -28.52 -13.99 -6.24
C TYR A 514 -28.00 -14.54 -4.90
N GLN A 515 -28.47 -14.00 -3.77
CA GLN A 515 -28.08 -14.48 -2.43
C GLN A 515 -28.43 -15.95 -2.20
N VAL A 516 -29.63 -16.39 -2.60
CA VAL A 516 -30.03 -17.81 -2.47
C VAL A 516 -29.08 -18.72 -3.22
N ILE A 517 -28.76 -18.41 -4.48
CA ILE A 517 -27.90 -19.27 -5.30
C ILE A 517 -26.47 -19.27 -4.79
N GLU A 518 -25.89 -18.08 -4.55
CA GLU A 518 -24.50 -17.95 -4.11
C GLU A 518 -24.26 -18.66 -2.78
N LYS A 519 -25.13 -18.43 -1.78
CA LYS A 519 -24.95 -19.08 -0.48
C LYS A 519 -25.30 -20.57 -0.54
N TYR A 520 -26.21 -21.01 -1.40
CA TYR A 520 -26.44 -22.45 -1.61
C TYR A 520 -25.17 -23.15 -2.15
N ILE A 521 -24.52 -22.55 -3.15
CA ILE A 521 -23.24 -23.04 -3.69
C ILE A 521 -22.20 -23.10 -2.56
N ALA A 522 -22.04 -22.00 -1.81
CA ALA A 522 -21.06 -21.93 -0.74
C ALA A 522 -21.27 -23.00 0.34
N ASN A 523 -22.52 -23.22 0.76
CA ASN A 523 -22.87 -24.24 1.74
C ASN A 523 -22.62 -25.67 1.23
N LYS A 524 -22.93 -25.97 -0.03
CA LYS A 524 -22.68 -27.31 -0.60
C LYS A 524 -21.19 -27.59 -0.71
N LEU A 525 -20.44 -26.69 -1.33
CA LEU A 525 -19.00 -26.87 -1.54
C LEU A 525 -18.23 -26.82 -0.21
N GLY A 526 -18.58 -25.90 0.70
CA GLY A 526 -17.94 -25.79 2.02
C GLY A 526 -18.17 -27.01 2.91
N ALA A 527 -19.33 -27.65 2.81
CA ALA A 527 -19.61 -28.93 3.48
C ALA A 527 -18.90 -30.13 2.83
N GLY A 528 -18.25 -29.95 1.67
CA GLY A 528 -17.66 -31.03 0.88
C GLY A 528 -18.70 -31.94 0.22
N GLU A 529 -19.91 -31.43 -0.01
CA GLU A 529 -21.01 -32.13 -0.66
C GLU A 529 -21.00 -31.91 -2.18
N ASP A 530 -21.65 -32.81 -2.93
CA ASP A 530 -21.86 -32.62 -4.36
C ASP A 530 -22.76 -31.39 -4.62
N LEU A 531 -22.25 -30.45 -5.41
CA LEU A 531 -23.06 -29.34 -5.92
C LEU A 531 -24.05 -29.85 -6.98
N VAL A 532 -25.34 -29.84 -6.64
CA VAL A 532 -26.47 -30.22 -7.49
C VAL A 532 -27.63 -29.28 -7.16
N PHE A 533 -28.30 -28.72 -8.16
CA PHE A 533 -29.43 -27.81 -7.99
C PHE A 533 -30.77 -28.53 -8.00
N ASP A 534 -30.89 -29.69 -8.65
CA ASP A 534 -32.10 -30.53 -8.62
C ASP A 534 -32.31 -31.22 -7.25
N THR A 535 -32.53 -30.40 -6.23
CA THR A 535 -32.75 -30.82 -4.85
C THR A 535 -34.04 -30.20 -4.30
N PRO A 536 -34.76 -30.89 -3.38
CA PRO A 536 -35.95 -30.34 -2.77
C PRO A 536 -35.71 -28.99 -2.07
N ALA A 537 -34.56 -28.83 -1.40
CA ALA A 537 -34.22 -27.60 -0.67
C ALA A 537 -34.03 -26.41 -1.63
N PHE A 538 -33.23 -26.57 -2.69
CA PHE A 538 -33.01 -25.49 -3.66
C PHE A 538 -34.29 -25.12 -4.40
N ARG A 539 -35.05 -26.12 -4.87
CA ARG A 539 -36.34 -25.89 -5.54
C ARG A 539 -37.32 -25.18 -4.64
N GLY A 540 -37.45 -25.61 -3.38
CA GLY A 540 -38.34 -24.98 -2.40
C GLY A 540 -38.02 -23.51 -2.17
N LEU A 541 -36.74 -23.16 -1.99
CA LEU A 541 -36.30 -21.77 -1.84
C LEU A 541 -36.63 -20.94 -3.09
N MET A 542 -36.27 -21.42 -4.28
CA MET A 542 -36.49 -20.68 -5.53
C MET A 542 -37.98 -20.55 -5.88
N GLU A 543 -38.80 -21.55 -5.58
CA GLU A 543 -40.25 -21.47 -5.71
C GLU A 543 -40.86 -20.45 -4.76
N ARG A 544 -40.37 -20.34 -3.52
CA ARG A 544 -40.78 -19.28 -2.58
C ARG A 544 -40.44 -17.90 -3.14
N VAL A 545 -39.19 -17.70 -3.56
CA VAL A 545 -38.74 -16.44 -4.18
C VAL A 545 -39.63 -16.06 -5.37
N ALA A 546 -39.95 -17.01 -6.25
CA ALA A 546 -40.79 -16.76 -7.42
C ALA A 546 -42.25 -16.39 -7.08
N ASN A 547 -42.75 -16.73 -5.89
CA ASN A 547 -44.11 -16.47 -5.44
C ASN A 547 -44.25 -15.17 -4.63
N ILE A 548 -43.15 -14.49 -4.30
CA ILE A 548 -43.19 -13.17 -3.64
C ILE A 548 -43.70 -12.13 -4.64
N ASP A 549 -44.69 -11.33 -4.24
CA ASP A 549 -45.11 -10.15 -4.99
C ASP A 549 -44.16 -8.99 -4.70
N PHE A 550 -43.16 -8.81 -5.56
CA PHE A 550 -42.14 -7.76 -5.39
C PHE A 550 -42.63 -6.36 -5.81
N GLY A 551 -43.79 -6.25 -6.46
CA GLY A 551 -44.27 -4.97 -7.01
C GLY A 551 -43.20 -4.28 -7.86
N ASP A 552 -42.95 -2.99 -7.59
CA ASP A 552 -41.96 -2.17 -8.30
C ASP A 552 -40.50 -2.61 -8.05
N TYR A 553 -40.24 -3.43 -7.03
CA TYR A 553 -38.90 -3.95 -6.71
C TYR A 553 -38.53 -5.23 -7.48
N ALA A 554 -39.30 -5.59 -8.51
CA ALA A 554 -39.02 -6.74 -9.38
C ALA A 554 -38.06 -6.41 -10.54
N THR A 555 -37.79 -5.14 -10.80
CA THR A 555 -37.03 -4.61 -11.93
C THR A 555 -36.10 -3.50 -11.50
N ASP A 556 -35.02 -3.28 -12.23
CA ASP A 556 -34.11 -2.17 -11.93
C ASP A 556 -34.77 -0.81 -12.28
N PRO A 557 -34.63 0.21 -11.43
CA PRO A 557 -34.98 1.57 -11.81
C PRO A 557 -34.11 2.06 -12.97
N ASP A 558 -34.72 2.73 -13.94
CA ASP A 558 -34.00 3.33 -15.06
C ASP A 558 -33.35 4.65 -14.63
N TRP A 559 -32.02 4.64 -14.50
CA TRP A 559 -31.24 5.81 -14.08
C TRP A 559 -31.23 6.93 -15.15
N GLU A 560 -31.55 6.62 -16.41
CA GLU A 560 -31.65 7.61 -17.49
C GLU A 560 -33.01 8.32 -17.51
N ASP A 561 -34.02 7.76 -16.83
CA ASP A 561 -35.34 8.36 -16.69
C ASP A 561 -35.45 9.21 -15.40
N PRO A 562 -35.99 10.45 -15.47
CA PRO A 562 -36.13 11.29 -14.28
C PRO A 562 -36.93 10.67 -13.13
N ALA A 563 -37.92 9.81 -13.41
CA ALA A 563 -38.68 9.14 -12.35
C ALA A 563 -37.87 8.02 -11.70
N GLY A 564 -37.11 7.24 -12.49
CA GLY A 564 -36.20 6.22 -11.97
C GLY A 564 -35.08 6.83 -11.13
N MET A 565 -34.48 7.95 -11.57
CA MET A 565 -33.49 8.70 -10.79
C MET A 565 -34.09 9.20 -9.47
N SER A 566 -35.30 9.78 -9.48
CA SER A 566 -35.97 10.23 -8.26
C SER A 566 -36.28 9.07 -7.30
N ALA A 567 -36.63 7.89 -7.81
CA ALA A 567 -36.87 6.70 -7.00
C ALA A 567 -35.57 6.19 -6.35
N LEU A 568 -34.46 6.20 -7.10
CA LEU A 568 -33.14 5.84 -6.58
C LEU A 568 -32.66 6.84 -5.51
N GLU A 569 -32.87 8.15 -5.72
CA GLU A 569 -32.57 9.17 -4.71
C GLU A 569 -33.38 8.95 -3.42
N GLU A 570 -34.68 8.67 -3.53
CA GLU A 570 -35.50 8.33 -2.35
C GLU A 570 -35.00 7.05 -1.68
N PHE A 571 -34.67 6.02 -2.45
CA PHE A 571 -34.14 4.76 -1.97
C PHE A 571 -32.83 4.96 -1.20
N TRP A 572 -31.85 5.68 -1.76
CA TRP A 572 -30.55 5.93 -1.11
C TRP A 572 -30.64 6.85 0.11
N ASN A 573 -31.74 7.60 0.28
CA ASN A 573 -32.00 8.39 1.48
C ASN A 573 -32.53 7.55 2.66
N ARG A 574 -32.93 6.30 2.43
CA ARG A 574 -33.38 5.38 3.49
C ARG A 574 -32.22 4.54 4.01
N THR A 575 -32.35 4.04 5.23
CA THR A 575 -31.34 3.14 5.82
C THR A 575 -31.59 1.70 5.38
N SER A 576 -30.60 1.03 4.79
CA SER A 576 -30.72 -0.41 4.52
C SER A 576 -30.60 -1.22 5.80
N ILE A 577 -31.42 -2.28 5.93
CA ILE A 577 -31.32 -3.22 7.05
C ILE A 577 -30.32 -4.36 6.75
N LEU A 578 -30.17 -4.72 5.48
CA LEU A 578 -29.13 -5.62 4.98
C LEU A 578 -28.32 -4.93 3.88
N GLU A 579 -27.00 -4.96 4.01
CA GLU A 579 -26.08 -4.48 2.99
C GLU A 579 -25.46 -5.67 2.25
N THR A 580 -25.51 -5.65 0.92
CA THR A 580 -24.90 -6.63 0.03
C THR A 580 -23.77 -6.00 -0.78
N GLY A 581 -22.82 -6.80 -1.26
CA GLY A 581 -21.70 -6.31 -2.08
C GLY A 581 -20.61 -5.52 -1.33
N MET A 582 -20.78 -5.25 -0.04
CA MET A 582 -19.77 -4.61 0.80
C MET A 582 -18.61 -5.57 1.11
N GLY A 583 -17.39 -5.14 0.80
CA GLY A 583 -16.17 -5.88 1.12
C GLY A 583 -15.90 -5.96 2.63
N TYR A 584 -15.33 -7.06 3.07
CA TYR A 584 -14.90 -7.31 4.43
C TYR A 584 -13.44 -7.78 4.43
N GLU A 585 -12.57 -6.97 5.02
CA GLU A 585 -11.18 -7.28 5.26
C GLU A 585 -10.91 -7.20 6.77
N PRO A 586 -10.31 -8.23 7.41
CA PRO A 586 -10.19 -8.26 8.86
C PRO A 586 -9.53 -7.03 9.48
N ARG A 587 -8.44 -6.51 8.88
CA ARG A 587 -7.77 -5.28 9.36
C ARG A 587 -8.68 -4.04 9.41
N TYR A 588 -9.67 -3.95 8.52
CA TYR A 588 -10.61 -2.82 8.45
C TYR A 588 -11.93 -3.10 9.17
N ALA A 589 -12.21 -4.36 9.51
CA ALA A 589 -13.43 -4.79 10.19
C ALA A 589 -13.38 -4.62 11.73
N THR A 590 -12.68 -3.60 12.24
CA THR A 590 -12.54 -3.34 13.68
C THR A 590 -13.29 -2.07 14.09
N ASN A 591 -13.71 -1.98 15.35
CA ASN A 591 -14.42 -0.80 15.85
C ASN A 591 -13.66 0.51 15.62
N ARG A 592 -12.33 0.48 15.69
CA ARG A 592 -11.48 1.63 15.32
C ARG A 592 -11.84 2.19 13.95
N ASN A 593 -12.04 1.34 12.94
CA ASN A 593 -12.20 1.73 11.54
C ASN A 593 -13.66 1.99 11.12
N ARG A 594 -14.64 1.66 11.97
CA ARG A 594 -16.08 1.86 11.68
C ARG A 594 -16.55 3.33 11.75
N GLY A 595 -15.68 4.25 12.17
CA GLY A 595 -16.01 5.66 12.40
C GLY A 595 -16.97 5.85 13.58
N SER A 596 -17.38 7.09 13.84
CA SER A 596 -18.40 7.43 14.85
C SER A 596 -19.83 7.11 14.41
N ASN A 597 -20.00 6.50 13.22
CA ASN A 597 -21.32 6.27 12.65
C ASN A 597 -22.14 5.29 13.48
N ASP A 598 -23.37 5.69 13.74
CA ASP A 598 -24.36 4.96 14.51
C ASP A 598 -24.90 3.69 13.81
N ASN A 599 -24.29 3.23 12.72
CA ASN A 599 -24.79 2.12 11.90
C ASN A 599 -23.88 0.87 12.06
N PRO A 600 -24.07 0.03 13.09
CA PRO A 600 -23.25 -1.15 13.29
C PRO A 600 -23.59 -2.22 12.25
N GLN A 601 -22.81 -2.26 11.19
CA GLN A 601 -22.85 -3.31 10.17
C GLN A 601 -22.10 -4.54 10.67
N THR A 602 -22.82 -5.64 10.88
CA THR A 602 -22.26 -6.91 11.35
C THR A 602 -22.34 -7.93 10.22
N PRO A 603 -21.21 -8.51 9.76
CA PRO A 603 -21.25 -9.54 8.74
C PRO A 603 -22.01 -10.78 9.26
N ILE A 604 -22.86 -11.35 8.42
CA ILE A 604 -23.58 -12.59 8.71
C ILE A 604 -23.26 -13.65 7.66
N THR A 605 -23.22 -14.91 8.11
CA THR A 605 -23.10 -16.07 7.22
C THR A 605 -24.41 -16.85 7.28
N LEU A 606 -24.98 -17.15 6.11
CA LEU A 606 -26.29 -17.80 5.99
C LEU A 606 -26.10 -19.28 5.67
N SER A 607 -26.69 -20.14 6.51
CA SER A 607 -26.85 -21.56 6.23
C SER A 607 -27.99 -21.80 5.22
N ILE A 608 -28.16 -23.03 4.72
CA ILE A 608 -29.34 -23.34 3.88
C ILE A 608 -30.60 -23.35 4.75
N GLU A 609 -30.59 -24.13 5.83
CA GLU A 609 -31.69 -24.27 6.79
C GLU A 609 -31.25 -23.84 8.20
N GLU A 610 -32.21 -23.36 9.00
CA GLU A 610 -31.96 -22.88 10.36
C GLU A 610 -31.24 -23.92 11.24
N GLY A 611 -30.21 -23.48 11.96
CA GLY A 611 -29.44 -24.31 12.88
C GLY A 611 -28.38 -25.23 12.24
N GLN A 612 -28.23 -25.19 10.92
CA GLN A 612 -27.10 -25.85 10.23
C GLN A 612 -25.82 -24.99 10.28
N MET A 613 -24.67 -25.62 10.05
CA MET A 613 -23.42 -24.90 9.85
C MET A 613 -23.48 -24.12 8.54
N ALA A 614 -23.19 -22.82 8.61
CA ALA A 614 -23.07 -21.96 7.44
C ALA A 614 -21.63 -21.96 6.91
N TYR A 615 -21.49 -21.79 5.59
CA TYR A 615 -20.19 -21.67 4.93
C TYR A 615 -20.12 -20.42 4.04
N ALA A 616 -18.93 -19.83 3.97
CA ALA A 616 -18.61 -18.75 3.05
C ALA A 616 -17.28 -19.01 2.35
N ASP A 617 -17.18 -18.56 1.11
CA ASP A 617 -15.97 -18.70 0.31
C ASP A 617 -14.88 -17.73 0.79
N ALA A 618 -13.65 -18.21 0.91
CA ALA A 618 -12.48 -17.40 1.24
C ALA A 618 -11.79 -16.92 -0.03
N ASP A 619 -11.70 -15.61 -0.21
CA ASP A 619 -10.94 -15.02 -1.31
C ASP A 619 -9.55 -14.61 -0.85
N LEU A 620 -8.59 -15.51 -1.04
CA LEU A 620 -7.20 -15.34 -0.59
C LEU A 620 -6.30 -14.91 -1.74
N ASN A 621 -5.55 -13.84 -1.51
CA ASN A 621 -4.38 -13.50 -2.32
C ASN A 621 -3.16 -14.24 -1.77
N LEU A 622 -2.38 -14.83 -2.66
CA LEU A 622 -1.25 -15.70 -2.37
C LEU A 622 -0.01 -15.23 -3.14
N LEU A 623 1.15 -15.33 -2.50
CA LEU A 623 2.45 -15.29 -3.17
C LEU A 623 3.00 -16.71 -3.37
N VAL A 624 3.35 -17.04 -4.60
CA VAL A 624 3.97 -18.32 -4.95
C VAL A 624 5.35 -18.10 -5.57
N VAL A 625 6.26 -19.06 -5.37
CA VAL A 625 7.56 -19.10 -6.05
C VAL A 625 7.50 -20.13 -7.15
N LEU A 626 7.83 -19.74 -8.38
CA LEU A 626 7.81 -20.66 -9.53
C LEU A 626 8.99 -21.63 -9.47
N SER A 627 8.74 -22.91 -9.70
CA SER A 627 9.76 -23.98 -9.60
C SER A 627 10.87 -23.86 -10.65
N SER A 628 10.64 -23.09 -11.71
CA SER A 628 11.63 -22.75 -12.74
C SER A 628 12.60 -21.65 -12.32
N SER A 629 12.35 -20.95 -11.21
CA SER A 629 13.22 -19.88 -10.71
C SER A 629 14.64 -20.39 -10.43
N LYS A 630 15.63 -19.60 -10.82
CA LYS A 630 17.04 -19.85 -10.44
C LYS A 630 17.39 -19.25 -9.07
N ASN A 631 16.46 -18.50 -8.48
CA ASN A 631 16.64 -17.70 -7.27
C ASN A 631 15.74 -18.16 -6.11
N ILE A 632 15.29 -19.42 -6.10
CA ILE A 632 14.33 -19.96 -5.13
C ILE A 632 14.71 -19.62 -3.68
N ASP A 633 15.97 -19.84 -3.27
CA ASP A 633 16.41 -19.54 -1.90
C ASP A 633 16.29 -18.05 -1.55
N THR A 634 16.54 -17.15 -2.52
CA THR A 634 16.39 -15.71 -2.33
C THR A 634 14.92 -15.31 -2.27
N ALA A 635 14.09 -15.89 -3.14
CA ALA A 635 12.64 -15.66 -3.13
C ALA A 635 12.02 -16.13 -1.80
N VAL A 636 12.40 -17.32 -1.31
CA VAL A 636 11.96 -17.87 -0.02
C VAL A 636 12.44 -17.01 1.14
N ARG A 637 13.67 -16.46 1.10
CA ARG A 637 14.16 -15.50 2.09
C ARG A 637 13.34 -14.20 2.08
N PHE A 638 13.03 -13.68 0.89
CA PHE A 638 12.18 -12.50 0.72
C PHE A 638 10.77 -12.73 1.29
N LEU A 639 10.13 -13.86 0.95
CA LEU A 639 8.82 -14.22 1.52
C LEU A 639 8.88 -14.43 3.04
N GLY A 640 10.02 -14.88 3.59
CA GLY A 640 10.26 -14.93 5.04
C GLY A 640 10.27 -13.56 5.70
N ALA A 641 10.96 -12.58 5.13
CA ALA A 641 10.93 -11.19 5.61
C ALA A 641 9.53 -10.56 5.45
N PHE A 642 8.84 -10.89 4.35
CA PHE A 642 7.48 -10.45 4.07
C PHE A 642 6.50 -10.81 5.20
N THR A 643 6.57 -12.03 5.76
CA THR A 643 5.67 -12.43 6.86
C THR A 643 5.83 -11.54 8.10
N GLY A 644 7.02 -10.97 8.32
CA GLY A 644 7.28 -10.01 9.39
C GLY A 644 6.46 -8.72 9.25
N LYS A 645 6.06 -8.37 8.02
CA LYS A 645 5.42 -7.09 7.69
C LYS A 645 3.90 -7.16 7.48
N ILE A 646 3.31 -8.36 7.45
CA ILE A 646 1.85 -8.54 7.42
C ILE A 646 1.22 -7.88 8.66
N ASP A 647 0.08 -7.20 8.45
CA ASP A 647 -0.64 -6.48 9.49
C ASP A 647 -0.96 -7.38 10.70
N PRO A 648 -0.77 -6.90 11.95
CA PRO A 648 -1.06 -7.70 13.13
C PRO A 648 -2.50 -8.21 13.22
N VAL A 649 -3.49 -7.42 12.77
CA VAL A 649 -4.91 -7.82 12.78
C VAL A 649 -5.16 -8.94 11.79
N ASP A 650 -4.61 -8.86 10.57
CA ASP A 650 -4.72 -9.95 9.59
C ASP A 650 -4.01 -11.23 10.07
N LYS A 651 -2.83 -11.11 10.68
CA LYS A 651 -2.14 -12.25 11.31
C LYS A 651 -3.02 -12.92 12.36
N ALA A 652 -3.69 -12.13 13.19
CA ALA A 652 -4.59 -12.63 14.22
C ALA A 652 -5.87 -13.22 13.61
N ALA A 653 -6.41 -12.64 12.54
CA ALA A 653 -7.58 -13.15 11.84
C ALA A 653 -7.37 -14.58 11.33
N PHE A 654 -6.18 -14.87 10.82
CA PHE A 654 -5.84 -16.22 10.38
C PHE A 654 -5.53 -17.20 11.51
N ASN A 655 -5.45 -16.76 12.77
CA ASN A 655 -5.22 -17.63 13.92
C ASN A 655 -6.51 -17.72 14.76
N LEU A 656 -7.23 -18.83 14.63
CA LEU A 656 -8.48 -19.06 15.37
C LEU A 656 -8.29 -19.15 16.90
N ASP A 657 -7.07 -19.15 17.43
CA ASP A 657 -6.76 -19.09 18.87
C ASP A 657 -6.35 -17.68 19.35
N ALA A 658 -6.22 -16.69 18.47
CA ALA A 658 -5.92 -15.31 18.85
C ALA A 658 -7.11 -14.70 19.63
N ARG A 659 -6.86 -14.22 20.85
CA ARG A 659 -7.89 -13.60 21.74
C ARG A 659 -7.46 -12.28 22.33
N ASP A 660 -6.15 -12.04 22.42
CA ASP A 660 -5.62 -10.88 23.12
C ASP A 660 -5.79 -9.61 22.25
N PRO A 661 -6.29 -8.50 22.82
CA PRO A 661 -6.35 -7.22 22.13
C PRO A 661 -4.99 -6.83 21.56
N ILE A 662 -4.99 -6.23 20.37
CA ILE A 662 -3.78 -5.82 19.67
C ILE A 662 -3.56 -4.32 19.91
N PRO A 663 -2.55 -3.91 20.70
CA PRO A 663 -2.30 -2.49 20.96
C PRO A 663 -1.94 -1.73 19.68
N ASN A 664 -2.40 -0.50 19.58
CA ASN A 664 -1.95 0.41 18.54
C ASN A 664 -0.64 1.10 18.98
N PRO A 665 0.51 0.82 18.32
CA PRO A 665 1.77 1.46 18.68
C PRO A 665 1.80 2.97 18.36
N ASN A 666 0.88 3.47 17.54
CA ASN A 666 0.83 4.86 17.08
C ASN A 666 -0.20 5.71 17.84
N TYR A 667 -0.91 5.15 18.83
CA TYR A 667 -2.06 5.82 19.47
C TYR A 667 -1.74 7.21 20.03
N ASP A 668 -0.67 7.33 20.83
CA ASP A 668 -0.33 8.61 21.46
C ASP A 668 0.01 9.68 20.43
N ARG A 669 0.66 9.29 19.31
CA ARG A 669 1.00 10.20 18.20
C ARG A 669 -0.26 10.63 17.46
N GLU A 670 -1.09 9.67 17.06
CA GLU A 670 -2.36 9.93 16.37
C GLU A 670 -3.25 10.85 17.20
N MET A 671 -3.37 10.61 18.51
CA MET A 671 -4.15 11.48 19.39
C MET A 671 -3.57 12.89 19.50
N ALA A 672 -2.25 13.05 19.51
CA ALA A 672 -1.61 14.36 19.51
C ALA A 672 -1.88 15.11 18.20
N ASP A 673 -1.85 14.42 17.05
CA ASP A 673 -2.15 15.00 15.75
C ASP A 673 -3.64 15.38 15.60
N LEU A 674 -4.54 14.57 16.17
CA LEU A 674 -5.97 14.89 16.23
C LEU A 674 -6.26 16.07 17.17
N ASP A 675 -5.63 16.14 18.36
CA ASP A 675 -5.77 17.29 19.28
C ASP A 675 -5.30 18.58 18.61
N LYS A 676 -4.18 18.50 17.88
CA LYS A 676 -3.70 19.60 17.06
C LYS A 676 -4.77 20.01 16.05
N THR A 677 -5.22 19.10 15.20
CA THR A 677 -6.22 19.40 14.16
C THR A 677 -7.52 19.98 14.74
N LEU A 678 -7.99 19.47 15.88
CA LEU A 678 -9.18 19.97 16.56
C LEU A 678 -9.02 21.45 16.95
N LYS A 679 -7.88 21.83 17.54
CA LYS A 679 -7.59 23.24 17.92
C LYS A 679 -7.61 24.18 16.72
N VAL A 680 -7.18 23.72 15.54
CA VAL A 680 -7.28 24.51 14.29
C VAL A 680 -8.72 24.79 13.94
N ILE A 681 -9.53 23.74 13.87
CA ILE A 681 -10.93 23.83 13.47
C ILE A 681 -11.69 24.72 14.47
N GLU A 682 -11.40 24.59 15.78
CA GLU A 682 -11.97 25.46 16.81
C GLU A 682 -11.57 26.94 16.65
N SER A 683 -10.29 27.21 16.35
CA SER A 683 -9.77 28.57 16.11
C SER A 683 -10.40 29.20 14.86
N ASN A 684 -10.52 28.44 13.77
CA ASN A 684 -11.14 28.89 12.53
C ASN A 684 -12.64 29.14 12.71
N TYR A 685 -13.36 28.23 13.38
CA TYR A 685 -14.77 28.41 13.72
C TYR A 685 -15.03 29.68 14.55
N ALA A 686 -14.13 29.99 15.49
CA ALA A 686 -14.24 31.19 16.33
C ALA A 686 -14.10 32.50 15.52
N LYS A 687 -13.31 32.49 14.44
CA LYS A 687 -13.06 33.64 13.55
C LYS A 687 -14.06 33.75 12.40
N ALA A 688 -14.72 32.66 12.02
CA ALA A 688 -15.64 32.61 10.89
C ALA A 688 -16.98 33.30 11.17
N GLU A 689 -17.58 33.82 10.11
CA GLU A 689 -18.90 34.45 10.10
C GLU A 689 -19.77 33.92 8.94
N GLY A 690 -21.09 34.06 9.04
CA GLY A 690 -22.00 33.69 7.95
C GLY A 690 -22.01 32.20 7.58
N ALA A 691 -22.09 31.89 6.29
CA ALA A 691 -22.19 30.52 5.78
C ALA A 691 -20.94 29.67 6.11
N GLU A 692 -19.76 30.27 6.10
CA GLU A 692 -18.51 29.62 6.48
C GLU A 692 -18.57 29.08 7.91
N LYS A 693 -19.12 29.87 8.84
CA LYS A 693 -19.30 29.44 10.22
C LYS A 693 -20.21 28.22 10.34
N SER A 694 -21.28 28.15 9.54
CA SER A 694 -22.21 27.01 9.56
C SER A 694 -21.54 25.72 9.09
N ASN A 695 -20.76 25.78 8.00
CA ASN A 695 -20.00 24.64 7.49
C ASN A 695 -18.91 24.18 8.48
N LEU A 696 -18.23 25.13 9.12
CA LEU A 696 -17.24 24.84 10.16
C LEU A 696 -17.88 24.28 11.43
N GLU A 697 -19.13 24.63 11.75
CA GLU A 697 -19.87 24.04 12.89
C GLU A 697 -20.08 22.54 12.70
N GLU A 698 -20.54 22.16 11.52
CA GLU A 698 -20.75 20.75 11.15
C GLU A 698 -19.42 19.99 11.12
N SER A 699 -18.39 20.58 10.50
CA SER A 699 -17.03 20.02 10.48
C SER A 699 -16.46 19.84 11.88
N LEU A 700 -16.66 20.83 12.77
CA LEU A 700 -16.20 20.78 14.16
C LEU A 700 -16.94 19.71 14.95
N LYS A 701 -18.26 19.58 14.75
CA LYS A 701 -19.07 18.52 15.37
C LYS A 701 -18.55 17.14 14.94
N TYR A 702 -18.42 16.91 13.63
CA TYR A 702 -17.90 15.66 13.08
C TYR A 702 -16.50 15.34 13.63
N PHE A 703 -15.59 16.32 13.62
CA PHE A 703 -14.23 16.09 14.09
C PHE A 703 -14.16 15.82 15.61
N LYS A 704 -15.04 16.43 16.41
CA LYS A 704 -15.15 16.11 17.86
C LYS A 704 -15.63 14.69 18.10
N GLU A 705 -16.63 14.24 17.33
CA GLU A 705 -17.12 12.86 17.41
C GLU A 705 -16.02 11.87 17.00
N TYR A 706 -15.30 12.16 15.92
CA TYR A 706 -14.16 11.35 15.48
C TYR A 706 -13.01 11.34 16.50
N TYR A 707 -12.68 12.48 17.11
CA TYR A 707 -11.67 12.57 18.17
C TYR A 707 -12.04 11.69 19.37
N GLU A 708 -13.29 11.78 19.83
CA GLU A 708 -13.76 10.96 20.96
C GLU A 708 -13.82 9.46 20.62
N HIS A 709 -14.22 9.12 19.38
CA HIS A 709 -14.16 7.75 18.87
C HIS A 709 -12.72 7.21 18.91
N MET A 710 -11.76 7.95 18.35
CA MET A 710 -10.35 7.55 18.36
C MET A 710 -9.77 7.49 19.78
N ARG A 711 -10.16 8.41 20.68
CA ARG A 711 -9.77 8.37 22.10
C ARG A 711 -10.26 7.11 22.81
N LYS A 712 -11.41 6.57 22.40
CA LYS A 712 -12.04 5.39 23.03
C LYS A 712 -11.56 4.08 22.39
N GLU A 713 -11.55 4.00 21.07
CA GLU A 713 -11.34 2.77 20.30
C GLU A 713 -9.92 2.68 19.72
N GLY A 714 -9.24 3.82 19.48
CA GLY A 714 -7.96 3.89 18.79
C GLY A 714 -6.75 3.36 19.57
N MET A 715 -6.89 3.07 20.86
CA MET A 715 -5.82 2.48 21.70
C MET A 715 -5.44 1.07 21.25
N PHE A 716 -6.37 0.38 20.57
CA PHE A 716 -6.14 -0.93 19.97
C PHE A 716 -6.30 -0.85 18.45
N LEU A 717 -5.53 -1.66 17.72
CA LEU A 717 -5.81 -1.96 16.31
C LEU A 717 -7.04 -2.87 16.21
N ALA A 718 -7.16 -3.82 17.14
CA ALA A 718 -8.32 -4.69 17.32
C ALA A 718 -8.50 -5.00 18.81
N THR A 719 -9.71 -4.85 19.32
CA THR A 719 -10.10 -5.27 20.66
C THR A 719 -10.36 -6.79 20.72
N ALA A 720 -10.51 -7.35 21.92
CA ALA A 720 -10.91 -8.75 22.07
C ALA A 720 -12.27 -9.05 21.42
N GLN A 721 -13.19 -8.08 21.42
CA GLN A 721 -14.49 -8.24 20.76
C GLN A 721 -14.36 -8.21 19.24
N ASP A 722 -13.50 -7.34 18.69
CA ASP A 722 -13.22 -7.33 17.24
C ASP A 722 -12.64 -8.68 16.81
N LEU A 723 -11.66 -9.21 17.55
CA LEU A 723 -11.07 -10.52 17.27
C LEU A 723 -12.07 -11.67 17.38
N GLU A 724 -13.01 -11.61 18.33
CA GLU A 724 -14.08 -12.60 18.43
C GLU A 724 -15.02 -12.55 17.22
N ASN A 725 -15.43 -11.35 16.79
CA ASN A 725 -16.28 -11.17 15.61
C ASN A 725 -15.58 -11.65 14.33
N ILE A 726 -14.30 -11.28 14.15
CA ILE A 726 -13.46 -11.76 13.05
C ILE A 726 -13.40 -13.29 13.10
N ARG A 727 -13.06 -13.88 14.25
CA ARG A 727 -12.94 -15.33 14.40
C ARG A 727 -14.23 -16.07 14.05
N GLN A 728 -15.39 -15.54 14.44
CA GLN A 728 -16.68 -16.11 14.08
C GLN A 728 -16.81 -16.19 12.56
N MET A 729 -16.58 -15.08 11.84
CA MET A 729 -16.58 -15.05 10.38
C MET A 729 -15.55 -16.04 9.78
N ILE A 730 -14.29 -15.99 10.21
CA ILE A 730 -13.22 -16.84 9.68
C ILE A 730 -13.50 -18.34 9.90
N SER A 731 -14.22 -18.71 10.97
CA SER A 731 -14.56 -20.10 11.25
C SER A 731 -15.57 -20.72 10.28
N HIS A 732 -16.32 -19.89 9.54
CA HIS A 732 -17.25 -20.33 8.48
C HIS A 732 -16.58 -20.43 7.11
N LEU A 733 -15.32 -20.01 6.99
CA LEU A 733 -14.65 -19.95 5.70
C LEU A 733 -14.13 -21.31 5.24
N TYR A 734 -14.13 -21.48 3.92
CA TYR A 734 -13.43 -22.57 3.25
C TYR A 734 -12.76 -22.03 1.98
N VAL A 735 -11.71 -22.72 1.53
CA VAL A 735 -10.97 -22.34 0.32
C VAL A 735 -11.39 -23.25 -0.82
N ASN A 736 -11.92 -22.65 -1.90
CA ASN A 736 -12.18 -23.37 -3.13
C ASN A 736 -10.88 -23.72 -3.86
N SER A 737 -10.63 -25.01 -4.06
CA SER A 737 -9.48 -25.53 -4.84
C SER A 737 -9.92 -26.71 -5.68
N GLY A 738 -9.14 -27.03 -6.73
CA GLY A 738 -9.38 -28.17 -7.62
C GLY A 738 -10.81 -28.20 -8.18
N LEU A 739 -11.48 -29.35 -8.00
CA LEU A 739 -12.85 -29.58 -8.47
C LEU A 739 -13.87 -28.57 -7.88
N GLY A 740 -13.75 -28.21 -6.59
CA GLY A 740 -14.67 -27.28 -5.95
C GLY A 740 -14.63 -25.90 -6.60
N ASN A 741 -13.42 -25.37 -6.86
CA ASN A 741 -13.26 -24.11 -7.59
C ASN A 741 -13.79 -24.21 -9.03
N ALA A 742 -13.54 -25.33 -9.72
CA ALA A 742 -14.05 -25.52 -11.08
C ALA A 742 -15.59 -25.55 -11.13
N GLN A 743 -16.24 -26.17 -10.15
CA GLN A 743 -17.70 -26.16 -10.02
C GLN A 743 -18.23 -24.77 -9.67
N ARG A 744 -17.58 -24.06 -8.73
CA ARG A 744 -17.89 -22.68 -8.38
C ARG A 744 -17.85 -21.76 -9.59
N ARG A 745 -16.79 -21.86 -10.41
CA ARG A 745 -16.62 -21.04 -11.62
C ARG A 745 -17.72 -21.24 -12.66
N ILE A 746 -18.41 -22.38 -12.70
CA ILE A 746 -19.57 -22.55 -13.59
C ILE A 746 -20.65 -21.49 -13.30
N PHE A 747 -20.85 -21.11 -12.05
CA PHE A 747 -21.79 -20.05 -11.71
C PHE A 747 -21.26 -18.67 -12.13
N TYR A 748 -20.05 -18.30 -11.71
CA TYR A 748 -19.47 -16.97 -11.96
C TYR A 748 -19.09 -16.72 -13.44
N ASP A 749 -18.75 -17.74 -14.21
CA ASP A 749 -18.40 -17.60 -15.64
C ASP A 749 -19.66 -17.62 -16.55
N ASN A 750 -20.87 -17.82 -16.01
CA ASN A 750 -22.11 -17.96 -16.79
C ASN A 750 -23.24 -17.03 -16.29
N TYR A 751 -22.93 -15.75 -16.06
CA TYR A 751 -23.91 -14.73 -15.66
C TYR A 751 -25.13 -14.67 -16.60
N GLU A 752 -24.95 -14.87 -17.91
CA GLU A 752 -26.06 -14.85 -18.88
C GLU A 752 -27.17 -15.86 -18.55
N LEU A 753 -26.83 -17.03 -18.00
CA LEU A 753 -27.84 -18.04 -17.65
C LEU A 753 -28.67 -17.59 -16.43
N MET A 754 -28.03 -16.87 -15.51
CA MET A 754 -28.70 -16.25 -14.37
C MET A 754 -29.63 -15.14 -14.84
N ASP A 755 -29.14 -14.24 -15.70
CA ASP A 755 -29.93 -13.13 -16.24
C ASP A 755 -31.16 -13.65 -17.00
N GLN A 756 -30.98 -14.66 -17.86
CA GLN A 756 -32.09 -15.30 -18.57
C GLN A 756 -33.16 -15.87 -17.62
N TYR A 757 -32.76 -16.42 -16.47
CA TYR A 757 -33.71 -16.90 -15.48
C TYR A 757 -34.41 -15.75 -14.75
N GLN A 758 -33.66 -14.72 -14.33
CA GLN A 758 -34.20 -13.55 -13.63
C GLN A 758 -35.18 -12.74 -14.49
N ASP A 759 -34.87 -12.60 -15.77
CA ASP A 759 -35.69 -11.93 -16.80
C ASP A 759 -36.89 -12.79 -17.25
N GLY A 760 -36.97 -14.04 -16.79
CA GLY A 760 -38.03 -14.98 -17.12
C GLY A 760 -37.96 -15.56 -18.55
N ALA A 761 -36.82 -15.40 -19.23
CA ALA A 761 -36.58 -16.01 -20.54
C ALA A 761 -36.47 -17.54 -20.48
N ILE A 762 -36.07 -18.09 -19.33
CA ILE A 762 -36.08 -19.53 -19.03
C ILE A 762 -36.79 -19.83 -17.70
N SER A 763 -37.37 -21.02 -17.59
CA SER A 763 -37.97 -21.48 -16.34
C SER A 763 -36.93 -21.99 -15.33
N LEU A 764 -37.31 -22.09 -14.05
CA LEU A 764 -36.47 -22.68 -12.99
C LEU A 764 -36.00 -24.10 -13.37
N ASP A 765 -36.88 -24.90 -13.96
CA ASP A 765 -36.55 -26.24 -14.46
C ASP A 765 -35.50 -26.23 -15.57
N GLN A 766 -35.55 -25.24 -16.46
CA GLN A 766 -34.55 -25.08 -17.52
C GLN A 766 -33.22 -24.60 -16.94
N PHE A 767 -33.24 -23.70 -15.96
CA PHE A 767 -32.06 -23.23 -15.25
C PHE A 767 -31.36 -24.39 -14.53
N ILE A 768 -32.09 -25.13 -13.68
CA ILE A 768 -31.56 -26.26 -12.90
C ILE A 768 -30.92 -27.31 -13.82
N ARG A 769 -31.63 -27.74 -14.87
CA ARG A 769 -31.10 -28.74 -15.81
C ARG A 769 -29.80 -28.29 -16.47
N GLN A 770 -29.74 -27.03 -16.93
CA GLN A 770 -28.55 -26.51 -17.61
C GLN A 770 -27.35 -26.38 -16.65
N MET A 771 -27.58 -25.92 -15.42
CA MET A 771 -26.53 -25.83 -14.40
C MET A 771 -26.02 -27.23 -14.01
N ASP A 772 -26.91 -28.17 -13.74
CA ASP A 772 -26.53 -29.54 -13.35
C ASP A 772 -25.82 -30.29 -14.47
N ASP A 773 -26.22 -30.08 -15.73
CA ASP A 773 -25.51 -30.64 -16.89
C ASP A 773 -24.09 -30.09 -17.02
N LYS A 774 -23.90 -28.76 -16.85
CA LYS A 774 -22.56 -28.15 -16.83
C LYS A 774 -21.71 -28.70 -15.67
N LEU A 775 -22.26 -28.78 -14.46
CA LEU A 775 -21.58 -29.35 -13.29
C LEU A 775 -21.22 -30.83 -13.48
N ARG A 776 -22.06 -31.61 -14.16
CA ARG A 776 -21.77 -33.01 -14.52
C ARG A 776 -20.58 -33.11 -15.48
N LEU A 777 -20.49 -32.24 -16.48
CA LEU A 777 -19.35 -32.21 -17.40
C LEU A 777 -18.04 -31.89 -16.66
N VAL A 778 -18.03 -30.86 -15.81
CA VAL A 778 -16.84 -30.52 -14.99
C VAL A 778 -16.39 -31.68 -14.13
N ARG A 779 -17.32 -32.37 -13.44
CA ARG A 779 -16.99 -33.56 -12.64
C ARG A 779 -16.33 -34.66 -13.46
N MET A 780 -16.76 -34.85 -14.72
CA MET A 780 -16.16 -35.85 -15.61
C MET A 780 -14.76 -35.47 -16.08
N GLU A 781 -14.41 -34.19 -16.16
CA GLU A 781 -13.07 -33.72 -16.54
C GLU A 781 -12.03 -33.83 -15.42
N TYR A 782 -12.47 -33.92 -14.16
CA TYR A 782 -11.62 -34.05 -12.97
C TYR A 782 -11.48 -35.51 -12.46
N GLN A 783 -12.10 -36.47 -13.13
CA GLN A 783 -11.92 -37.91 -12.93
C GLN A 783 -10.87 -38.47 -13.87
#